data_AF-A0A6I1JH53-F1
#
_entry.id   AF-A0A6I1JH53-F1
#
_cell.length_a   1.000
_cell.length_b   1.000
_cell.length_c   1.000
_cell.angle_alpha   90.00
_cell.angle_beta   90.00
_cell.angle_gamma   90.00
#
_symmetry.space_group_name_H-M   'P 1'
#
loop_
_entity.id
_entity.type
_entity.pdbx_description
1 polymer ?
#
loop_
_entity_poly.entity_id
_entity_poly.type
_entity_poly.pdbx_seq_one_letter_code
_entity_poly.pdbx_strand_id
1 'polypeptide(L)'
;MGERVTPPPGGDDGIETINLREALEERYLAYALSTIMGRALPDARDGLKPVHRRILHAMRLLKLDPGTAFKKCARIVGDVIGKFHPHGDQSVYDALVRLAQDFSQRYPLVDGQGNFGNIDGDNAAAYRYTEARMTEVARLLLDGIDEDAVDFRKTYNEEDEEPVVLPGAFPNLLANGSQGIAVGMATSIPPHNAAEICDAALHIIANPDCTTRDLIAHVPGPDFPTGGIIIEGRAAIEEAYETGRGAFRTRARWHQEDTGRGTYLVVVTEIPYGVTKGRLIEKIAELINEKKLPLVADMRDESAEDIRLVFEPKSRNVDASLLMESLFKLTELESRIPLNMNVLMKGKVPKVVGLKEVLREWLDHRREVLIRRSQHRLAAIDKRLEVLAGLLVAYLNIDEVIHIIRTADEPKKALVARFDLTEVQVEAILNMRLRSLAKLEEIELRNEHAELTKEKEGIEKLLGSEALQWKTVSWEIGNVRKQFSKETPLGKRRTTFGEASEVDVDAFAEALVEREPITVVVSEKGWIRALKGHVQDLSTLTFKTDDRLKLSFFAETTSKLLVFATNGKVFTLEGSKLPGGRGAGEPMRLMFDLEQEHDIVEVTPYRGGRKALLASREGRGFLVAEDELIANTRKGKGVMGVDMPDELAAVRFVEGDHVAIVGLNRKLLVFPLNQVPEMARGKGVRLQKYKEGGMVDLKTFTLADGLTWKDSSDRTWTVSQADLFEWIGNRADAGKLPPKGFPKTNKFVFGLRSVSAAVAALVLGAGLAGTAALAQTPSGSTLARIKERGHILCGASQGVPGFSQPNDAGVWRGFDTDFCRALAAAIFDDPDKARYLPLASKDRLISLQAGNIDVLSRTTTWSIGRELGQGLAFTAINYYDGQGFMVRRAANVKSVRDLNGATICVSQGTTNELNLADYFRTNGLTYQVVTFGSLDEVAKAYDTGRCDAYTTDMSQLATNRLLLTKPDDHMVLPEVISKEPLGPWVRKGDGQWFDIVRWTLFALISAEELGVTQANVMEMTKSSNPEIKRLLGVDGAFGEQLGLTRDWVVRIIRHVGNYGESFDRNLGTGSRVGLPRGPNQLWTRGGLQYSPPFR
;
A
#
# COMPACT_ATOMS: atom_id res chain seq x y z
N MET A 1 29.44 -17.46 -21.65
CA MET A 1 29.37 -18.33 -20.46
C MET A 1 28.78 -19.65 -20.90
N GLY A 2 29.43 -20.74 -20.51
CA GLY A 2 29.22 -22.08 -21.04
C GLY A 2 30.54 -22.56 -21.64
N GLU A 3 31.40 -23.17 -20.82
CA GLU A 3 32.43 -24.03 -21.39
C GLU A 3 31.72 -25.10 -22.23
N ARG A 4 32.19 -25.30 -23.46
CA ARG A 4 31.81 -26.49 -24.23
C ARG A 4 32.44 -27.67 -23.51
N VAL A 5 31.68 -28.30 -22.63
CA VAL A 5 32.06 -29.58 -22.05
C VAL A 5 32.11 -30.57 -23.21
N THR A 6 33.33 -31.00 -23.57
CA THR A 6 33.51 -32.17 -24.44
C THR A 6 32.76 -33.34 -23.82
N PRO A 7 32.00 -34.13 -24.60
CA PRO A 7 31.37 -35.33 -24.08
C PRO A 7 32.45 -36.19 -23.41
N PRO A 8 32.27 -36.66 -22.16
CA PRO A 8 33.28 -37.45 -21.49
C PRO A 8 33.49 -38.77 -22.25
N PRO A 9 34.73 -39.25 -22.38
CA PRO A 9 35.00 -40.53 -22.99
C PRO A 9 34.61 -41.66 -22.03
N GLY A 10 33.53 -42.38 -22.36
CA GLY A 10 33.31 -43.77 -21.98
C GLY A 10 32.83 -44.07 -20.55
N GLY A 11 31.55 -44.42 -20.44
CA GLY A 11 30.94 -45.23 -19.38
C GLY A 11 29.60 -45.79 -19.90
N ASP A 12 29.44 -47.11 -19.90
CA ASP A 12 28.60 -47.92 -20.81
C ASP A 12 27.08 -47.63 -20.93
N ASP A 13 26.50 -46.66 -20.22
CA ASP A 13 25.04 -46.41 -20.25
C ASP A 13 24.63 -44.97 -20.67
N GLY A 14 25.58 -44.06 -20.91
CA GLY A 14 25.27 -42.67 -21.31
C GLY A 14 24.51 -41.83 -20.25
N ILE A 15 24.41 -42.33 -19.01
CA ILE A 15 23.77 -41.66 -17.88
C ILE A 15 24.85 -41.09 -16.96
N GLU A 16 24.89 -39.76 -16.83
CA GLU A 16 25.74 -39.07 -15.86
C GLU A 16 24.96 -38.82 -14.56
N THR A 17 25.43 -39.40 -13.46
CA THR A 17 24.84 -39.16 -12.14
C THR A 17 25.40 -37.85 -11.58
N ILE A 18 24.54 -36.83 -11.47
CA ILE A 18 24.91 -35.52 -10.92
C ILE A 18 24.33 -35.36 -9.51
N ASN A 19 25.13 -34.83 -8.59
CA ASN A 19 24.67 -34.51 -7.24
C ASN A 19 23.61 -33.39 -7.28
N LEU A 20 22.43 -33.63 -6.69
CA LEU A 20 21.32 -32.69 -6.73
C LEU A 20 21.66 -31.31 -6.12
N ARG A 21 22.45 -31.28 -5.04
CA ARG A 21 22.84 -30.03 -4.38
C ARG A 21 23.74 -29.20 -5.30
N GLU A 22 24.75 -29.82 -5.87
CA GLU A 22 25.70 -29.17 -6.79
C GLU A 22 24.97 -28.68 -8.05
N ALA A 23 24.10 -29.51 -8.63
CA ALA A 23 23.29 -29.13 -9.79
C ALA A 23 22.37 -27.94 -9.51
N LEU A 24 21.73 -27.88 -8.34
CA LEU A 24 20.88 -26.75 -7.96
C LEU A 24 21.70 -25.48 -7.73
N GLU A 25 22.84 -25.59 -7.04
CA GLU A 25 23.72 -24.45 -6.75
C GLU A 25 24.29 -23.85 -8.04
N GLU A 26 24.80 -24.68 -8.94
CA GLU A 26 25.34 -24.25 -10.24
C GLU A 26 24.26 -23.59 -11.10
N ARG A 27 23.12 -24.25 -11.29
CA ARG A 27 22.04 -23.75 -12.17
C ARG A 27 21.40 -22.48 -11.60
N TYR A 28 21.18 -22.43 -10.29
CA TYR A 28 20.63 -21.23 -9.63
C TYR A 28 21.61 -20.07 -9.71
N LEU A 29 22.90 -20.30 -9.45
CA LEU A 29 23.94 -19.28 -9.56
C LEU A 29 24.05 -18.73 -10.99
N ALA A 30 24.04 -19.61 -12.01
CA ALA A 30 24.07 -19.20 -13.41
C ALA A 30 22.86 -18.33 -13.79
N TYR A 31 21.65 -18.72 -13.36
CA TYR A 31 20.43 -17.93 -13.57
C TYR A 31 20.47 -16.58 -12.83
N ALA A 32 20.94 -16.57 -11.57
CA ALA A 32 21.06 -15.37 -10.76
C ALA A 32 22.04 -14.38 -11.39
N LEU A 33 23.25 -14.82 -11.75
CA LEU A 33 24.27 -14.01 -12.39
C LEU A 33 23.81 -13.46 -13.75
N SER A 34 23.15 -14.29 -14.57
CA SER A 34 22.57 -13.86 -15.84
C SER A 34 21.51 -12.77 -15.65
N THR A 35 20.65 -12.90 -14.63
CA THR A 35 19.60 -11.91 -14.34
C THR A 35 20.18 -10.61 -13.79
N ILE A 36 21.20 -10.68 -12.93
CA ILE A 36 21.86 -9.52 -12.33
C ILE A 36 22.62 -8.71 -13.39
N MET A 37 23.52 -9.35 -14.14
CA MET A 37 24.41 -8.67 -15.09
C MET A 37 23.78 -8.43 -16.47
N GLY A 38 22.89 -9.32 -16.90
CA GLY A 38 22.35 -9.34 -18.27
C GLY A 38 20.94 -8.77 -18.41
N ARG A 39 20.27 -8.36 -17.32
CA ARG A 39 18.85 -7.98 -17.38
C ARG A 39 18.45 -6.83 -16.46
N ALA A 40 18.64 -6.96 -15.16
CA ALA A 40 17.89 -6.18 -14.19
C ALA A 40 18.57 -4.87 -13.75
N LEU A 41 19.90 -4.86 -13.60
CA LEU A 41 20.65 -3.69 -13.15
C LEU A 41 21.19 -2.88 -14.35
N PRO A 42 21.20 -1.53 -14.27
CA PRO A 42 21.86 -0.69 -15.26
C PRO A 42 23.39 -0.69 -15.06
N ASP A 43 24.12 -0.43 -16.14
CA ASP A 43 25.55 -0.09 -16.07
C ASP A 43 25.72 1.35 -15.57
N ALA A 44 26.63 1.58 -14.62
CA ALA A 44 26.86 2.91 -14.05
C ALA A 44 27.37 3.94 -15.08
N ARG A 45 28.03 3.47 -16.14
CA ARG A 45 28.70 4.30 -17.15
C ARG A 45 27.76 4.93 -18.17
N ASP A 46 26.68 4.25 -18.56
CA ASP A 46 25.68 4.77 -19.50
C ASP A 46 24.25 4.79 -18.95
N GLY A 47 24.02 4.19 -17.79
CA GLY A 47 22.72 4.11 -17.14
C GLY A 47 21.71 3.18 -17.81
N LEU A 48 22.13 2.37 -18.77
CA LEU A 48 21.23 1.54 -19.57
C LEU A 48 21.29 0.06 -19.17
N LYS A 49 20.12 -0.56 -19.23
CA LYS A 49 19.98 -2.02 -19.24
C LYS A 49 20.28 -2.53 -20.65
N PRO A 50 20.63 -3.82 -20.82
CA PRO A 50 20.95 -4.38 -22.13
C PRO A 50 19.84 -4.19 -23.18
N VAL A 51 18.56 -4.34 -22.80
CA VAL A 51 17.44 -4.12 -23.74
C VAL A 51 17.38 -2.68 -24.27
N HIS A 52 17.60 -1.68 -23.42
CA HIS A 52 17.59 -0.27 -23.84
C HIS A 52 18.76 0.03 -24.78
N ARG A 53 19.96 -0.47 -24.44
CA ARG A 53 21.17 -0.31 -25.27
C ARG A 53 20.98 -0.90 -26.66
N ARG A 54 20.40 -2.09 -26.74
CA ARG A 54 20.10 -2.78 -28.00
C ARG A 54 19.06 -2.06 -28.84
N ILE A 55 18.02 -1.50 -28.21
CA ILE A 55 17.02 -0.68 -28.91
C ILE A 55 17.70 0.53 -29.57
N LEU A 56 18.48 1.32 -28.81
CA LEU A 56 19.16 2.49 -29.36
C LEU A 56 20.19 2.13 -30.43
N HIS A 57 20.94 1.03 -30.23
CA HIS A 57 21.89 0.54 -31.23
C HIS A 57 21.20 0.10 -32.53
N ALA A 58 20.08 -0.63 -32.45
CA ALA A 58 19.31 -1.01 -33.63
C ALA A 58 18.71 0.22 -34.34
N MET A 59 18.19 1.20 -33.59
CA MET A 59 17.66 2.45 -34.15
C MET A 59 18.76 3.25 -34.87
N ARG A 60 19.99 3.25 -34.35
CA ARG A 60 21.16 3.84 -35.01
C ARG A 60 21.48 3.14 -36.33
N LEU A 61 21.54 1.80 -36.35
CA LEU A 61 21.81 1.05 -37.59
C LEU A 61 20.72 1.27 -38.65
N LEU A 62 19.49 1.52 -38.21
CA LEU A 62 18.36 1.91 -39.06
C LEU A 62 18.38 3.38 -39.50
N LYS A 63 19.38 4.17 -39.06
CA LYS A 63 19.55 5.61 -39.34
C LYS A 63 18.34 6.44 -38.92
N LEU A 64 17.83 6.18 -37.71
CA LEU A 64 16.67 6.88 -37.13
C LEU A 64 17.09 8.09 -36.29
N ASP A 65 17.97 8.91 -36.85
CA ASP A 65 18.50 10.11 -36.20
C ASP A 65 17.41 11.17 -35.93
N PRO A 66 17.65 12.10 -34.99
CA PRO A 66 16.74 13.23 -34.78
C PRO A 66 16.51 13.99 -36.10
N GLY A 67 15.26 14.32 -36.39
CA GLY A 67 14.88 15.04 -37.61
C GLY A 67 14.65 14.17 -38.84
N THR A 68 14.98 12.86 -38.82
CA THR A 68 14.60 11.95 -39.91
C THR A 68 13.13 11.56 -39.83
N ALA A 69 12.60 10.97 -40.91
CA ALA A 69 11.25 10.40 -40.91
C ALA A 69 11.10 9.27 -39.89
N PHE A 70 9.94 9.20 -39.24
CA PHE A 70 9.60 8.10 -38.34
C PHE A 70 9.56 6.76 -39.08
N LYS A 71 9.79 5.67 -38.35
CA LYS A 71 9.59 4.29 -38.85
C LYS A 71 8.69 3.52 -37.91
N LYS A 72 7.92 2.60 -38.47
CA LYS A 72 7.07 1.67 -37.72
C LYS A 72 7.85 0.97 -36.61
N CYS A 73 7.31 0.97 -35.39
CA CYS A 73 7.92 0.30 -34.25
C CYS A 73 8.10 -1.20 -34.52
N ALA A 74 7.21 -1.82 -35.30
CA ALA A 74 7.35 -3.19 -35.78
C ALA A 74 8.71 -3.50 -36.42
N ARG A 75 9.26 -2.56 -37.20
CA ARG A 75 10.58 -2.72 -37.85
C ARG A 75 11.71 -2.65 -36.82
N ILE A 76 11.63 -1.70 -35.90
CA ILE A 76 12.64 -1.54 -34.84
C ILE A 76 12.67 -2.77 -33.94
N VAL A 77 11.49 -3.21 -33.48
CA VAL A 77 11.35 -4.42 -32.64
C VAL A 77 11.85 -5.65 -33.38
N GLY A 78 11.50 -5.82 -34.66
CA GLY A 78 11.96 -6.91 -35.51
C GLY A 78 13.49 -6.99 -35.63
N ASP A 79 14.17 -5.87 -35.88
CA ASP A 79 15.63 -5.82 -35.95
C ASP A 79 16.27 -6.11 -34.57
N VAL A 80 15.69 -5.62 -33.48
CA VAL A 80 16.20 -5.88 -32.13
C VAL A 80 16.11 -7.36 -31.78
N ILE A 81 14.96 -8.02 -31.99
CA ILE A 81 14.81 -9.44 -31.66
C ILE A 81 15.61 -10.35 -32.61
N GLY A 82 15.73 -9.95 -33.88
CA GLY A 82 16.40 -10.75 -34.90
C GLY A 82 17.92 -10.77 -34.75
N LYS A 83 18.52 -9.66 -34.27
CA LYS A 83 19.98 -9.50 -34.23
C LYS A 83 20.55 -9.48 -32.82
N PHE A 84 19.86 -8.85 -31.86
CA PHE A 84 20.48 -8.46 -30.58
C PHE A 84 19.84 -9.07 -29.34
N HIS A 85 18.52 -9.25 -29.30
CA HIS A 85 17.77 -9.56 -28.08
C HIS A 85 16.92 -10.83 -28.24
N PRO A 86 17.41 -12.01 -27.80
CA PRO A 86 16.74 -13.31 -28.02
C PRO A 86 15.59 -13.55 -27.03
N HIS A 87 14.69 -12.58 -26.90
CA HIS A 87 13.52 -12.61 -26.01
C HIS A 87 12.29 -12.09 -26.76
N GLY A 88 11.11 -12.21 -26.14
CA GLY A 88 9.84 -11.84 -26.76
C GLY A 88 9.79 -10.39 -27.24
N ASP A 89 9.16 -10.20 -28.39
CA ASP A 89 8.89 -8.91 -29.03
C ASP A 89 8.16 -7.93 -28.10
N GLN A 90 7.18 -8.40 -27.34
CA GLN A 90 6.42 -7.56 -26.41
C GLN A 90 7.32 -6.88 -25.37
N SER A 91 8.30 -7.60 -24.80
CA SER A 91 9.22 -7.02 -23.81
C SER A 91 10.10 -5.92 -24.40
N VAL A 92 10.51 -6.06 -25.66
CA VAL A 92 11.28 -5.04 -26.39
C VAL A 92 10.38 -3.83 -26.69
N TYR A 93 9.14 -4.08 -27.12
CA TYR A 93 8.20 -3.02 -27.43
C TYR A 93 7.81 -2.22 -26.18
N ASP A 94 7.51 -2.87 -25.06
CA ASP A 94 7.19 -2.21 -23.80
C ASP A 94 8.37 -1.33 -23.31
N ALA A 95 9.60 -1.82 -23.49
CA ALA A 95 10.80 -1.04 -23.19
C ALA A 95 10.91 0.19 -24.11
N LEU A 96 10.69 0.04 -25.42
CA LEU A 96 10.68 1.14 -26.38
C LEU A 96 9.60 2.17 -26.05
N VAL A 97 8.38 1.70 -25.73
CA VAL A 97 7.26 2.57 -25.33
C VAL A 97 7.62 3.39 -24.09
N ARG A 98 8.17 2.75 -23.06
CA ARG A 98 8.60 3.44 -21.83
C ARG A 98 9.67 4.50 -22.12
N LEU A 99 10.59 4.26 -23.06
CA LEU A 99 11.61 5.23 -23.45
C LEU A 99 11.05 6.46 -24.20
N ALA A 100 9.81 6.38 -24.69
CA ALA A 100 9.11 7.45 -25.39
C ALA A 100 8.14 8.26 -24.51
N GLN A 101 7.70 7.70 -23.38
CA GLN A 101 6.76 8.34 -22.46
C GLN A 101 7.44 9.44 -21.63
N ASP A 102 6.99 10.68 -21.79
CA ASP A 102 7.50 11.87 -21.09
C ASP A 102 7.09 11.96 -19.61
N PHE A 103 6.02 11.28 -19.21
CA PHE A 103 5.63 11.09 -17.81
C PHE A 103 6.43 9.98 -17.11
N SER A 104 7.07 9.08 -17.89
CA SER A 104 7.90 7.99 -17.38
C SER A 104 9.40 8.30 -17.41
N GLN A 105 9.85 9.12 -18.36
CA GLN A 105 11.24 9.52 -18.58
C GLN A 105 11.36 11.04 -18.46
N ARG A 106 12.33 11.52 -17.67
CA ARG A 106 12.59 12.96 -17.55
C ARG A 106 13.18 13.56 -18.83
N TYR A 107 13.92 12.75 -19.58
CA TYR A 107 14.56 13.03 -20.86
C TYR A 107 14.33 11.84 -21.81
N PRO A 108 13.19 11.80 -22.54
CA PRO A 108 12.87 10.70 -23.45
C PRO A 108 14.02 10.39 -24.42
N LEU A 109 14.30 9.10 -24.64
CA LEU A 109 15.33 8.63 -25.57
C LEU A 109 14.74 8.29 -26.95
N VAL A 110 13.43 8.04 -26.98
CA VAL A 110 12.68 7.74 -28.20
C VAL A 110 11.64 8.83 -28.41
N ASP A 111 11.56 9.34 -29.63
CA ASP A 111 10.50 10.22 -30.11
C ASP A 111 9.45 9.33 -30.78
N GLY A 112 8.25 9.26 -30.19
CA GLY A 112 7.18 8.37 -30.61
C GLY A 112 6.02 9.11 -31.27
N GLN A 113 5.50 8.56 -32.37
CA GLN A 113 4.31 9.05 -33.06
C GLN A 113 3.19 7.99 -33.02
N GLY A 114 2.03 8.39 -32.49
CA GLY A 114 0.87 7.52 -32.26
C GLY A 114 0.54 7.41 -30.76
N ASN A 115 -0.33 6.48 -30.39
CA ASN A 115 -0.68 6.26 -28.99
C ASN A 115 0.40 5.41 -28.29
N PHE A 116 1.23 6.05 -27.46
CA PHE A 116 2.27 5.44 -26.62
C PHE A 116 1.82 5.25 -25.16
N GLY A 117 0.51 5.26 -24.90
CA GLY A 117 -0.07 5.24 -23.56
C GLY A 117 -0.14 6.64 -22.95
N ASN A 118 -0.82 6.76 -21.81
CA ASN A 118 -1.03 8.03 -21.12
C ASN A 118 -0.87 7.88 -19.60
N ILE A 119 -0.94 9.00 -18.89
CA ILE A 119 -0.81 9.04 -17.42
C ILE A 119 -2.02 8.43 -16.69
N ASP A 120 -3.15 8.26 -17.38
CA ASP A 120 -4.36 7.61 -16.86
C ASP A 120 -4.18 6.10 -16.69
N GLY A 121 -3.19 5.52 -17.34
CA GLY A 121 -2.88 4.09 -17.28
C GLY A 121 -3.35 3.32 -18.51
N ASP A 122 -3.77 4.01 -19.58
CA ASP A 122 -4.07 3.35 -20.85
C ASP A 122 -2.80 2.80 -21.49
N ASN A 123 -2.90 1.58 -22.00
CA ASN A 123 -1.79 0.93 -22.68
C ASN A 123 -1.50 1.58 -24.04
N ALA A 124 -0.23 1.51 -24.47
CA ALA A 124 0.14 1.87 -25.83
C ALA A 124 -0.60 1.03 -26.87
N ALA A 125 -0.84 1.62 -28.05
CA ALA A 125 -1.31 0.87 -29.20
C ALA A 125 -0.28 -0.19 -29.62
N ALA A 126 -0.69 -1.21 -30.36
CA ALA A 126 0.24 -2.23 -30.86
C ALA A 126 1.32 -1.62 -31.78
N TYR A 127 2.54 -2.19 -31.76
CA TYR A 127 3.72 -1.70 -32.51
C TYR A 127 3.56 -1.62 -34.04
N ARG A 128 2.47 -2.19 -34.57
CA ARG A 128 2.07 -2.08 -35.99
C ARG A 128 1.46 -0.72 -36.34
N TYR A 129 0.95 0.02 -35.35
CA TYR A 129 0.34 1.33 -35.55
C TYR A 129 1.31 2.47 -35.23
N THR A 130 2.10 2.32 -34.17
CA THR A 130 3.05 3.33 -33.69
C THR A 130 4.30 3.42 -34.54
N GLU A 131 4.91 4.60 -34.55
CA GLU A 131 6.19 4.87 -35.20
C GLU A 131 7.15 5.57 -34.24
N ALA A 132 8.45 5.42 -34.46
CA ALA A 132 9.47 5.97 -33.59
C ALA A 132 10.74 6.39 -34.33
N ARG A 133 11.49 7.32 -33.72
CA ARG A 133 12.88 7.70 -34.04
C ARG A 133 13.63 8.08 -32.76
N MET A 134 14.93 8.36 -32.83
CA MET A 134 15.73 8.75 -31.67
C MET A 134 15.56 10.24 -31.34
N THR A 135 15.66 10.59 -30.05
CA THR A 135 15.75 12.00 -29.61
C THR A 135 17.20 12.50 -29.64
N GLU A 136 17.37 13.82 -29.50
CA GLU A 136 18.70 14.43 -29.35
C GLU A 136 19.46 13.90 -28.12
N VAL A 137 18.73 13.50 -27.07
CA VAL A 137 19.30 12.88 -25.86
C VAL A 137 19.90 11.51 -26.20
N ALA A 138 19.20 10.69 -26.99
CA ALA A 138 19.72 9.41 -27.46
C ALA A 138 20.91 9.59 -28.40
N ARG A 139 20.91 10.62 -29.25
CA ARG A 139 22.06 10.95 -30.11
C ARG A 139 23.33 11.22 -29.28
N LEU A 140 23.22 11.99 -28.19
CA LEU A 140 24.34 12.25 -27.28
C LEU A 140 24.89 10.97 -26.62
N LEU A 141 24.03 10.00 -26.31
CA LEU A 141 24.50 8.71 -25.77
C LEU A 141 25.32 7.91 -26.78
N LEU A 142 25.03 8.05 -28.07
CA LEU A 142 25.67 7.33 -29.17
C LEU A 142 26.84 8.11 -29.82
N ASP A 143 27.09 9.35 -29.41
CA ASP A 143 28.07 10.24 -30.04
C ASP A 143 29.49 9.63 -30.03
N GLY A 144 30.09 9.50 -31.22
CA GLY A 144 31.42 8.92 -31.41
C GLY A 144 31.50 7.40 -31.38
N ILE A 145 30.36 6.67 -31.41
CA ILE A 145 30.36 5.20 -31.35
C ILE A 145 31.13 4.51 -32.50
N ASP A 146 31.28 5.17 -33.66
CA ASP A 146 32.05 4.68 -34.81
C ASP A 146 33.56 4.96 -34.73
N GLU A 147 33.99 5.69 -33.70
CA GLU A 147 35.37 6.17 -33.53
C GLU A 147 36.13 5.32 -32.49
N ASP A 148 35.85 4.01 -32.43
CA ASP A 148 36.40 3.07 -31.43
C ASP A 148 36.23 3.56 -29.98
N ALA A 149 35.11 4.25 -29.70
CA ALA A 149 34.86 4.84 -28.39
C ALA A 149 34.61 3.80 -27.28
N VAL A 150 34.16 2.59 -27.64
CA VAL A 150 33.73 1.54 -26.71
C VAL A 150 33.96 0.16 -27.31
N ASP A 151 34.07 -0.86 -26.46
CA ASP A 151 34.19 -2.24 -26.92
C ASP A 151 32.88 -2.77 -27.51
N PHE A 152 33.05 -3.54 -28.58
CA PHE A 152 32.00 -4.35 -29.19
C PHE A 152 32.21 -5.82 -28.83
N ARG A 153 31.11 -6.55 -28.73
CA ARG A 153 31.11 -8.01 -28.58
C ARG A 153 30.20 -8.63 -29.62
N LYS A 154 30.47 -9.88 -29.98
CA LYS A 154 29.57 -10.66 -30.82
C LYS A 154 28.18 -10.80 -30.19
N THR A 155 27.15 -10.81 -31.02
CA THR A 155 25.77 -11.10 -30.63
C THR A 155 25.60 -12.57 -30.23
N TYR A 156 24.43 -12.93 -29.70
CA TYR A 156 24.15 -14.28 -29.20
C TYR A 156 24.21 -15.37 -30.28
N ASN A 157 24.02 -15.00 -31.55
CA ASN A 157 24.14 -15.87 -32.73
C ASN A 157 25.51 -15.72 -33.44
N GLU A 158 26.40 -14.85 -32.94
CA GLU A 158 27.73 -14.57 -33.51
C GLU A 158 27.74 -14.02 -34.95
N GLU A 159 26.61 -13.58 -35.48
CA GLU A 159 26.50 -13.02 -36.85
C GLU A 159 26.75 -11.51 -36.91
N ASP A 160 26.46 -10.79 -35.83
CA ASP A 160 26.58 -9.34 -35.70
C ASP A 160 27.44 -8.98 -34.46
N GLU A 161 27.70 -7.68 -34.28
CA GLU A 161 28.35 -7.13 -33.10
C GLU A 161 27.43 -6.11 -32.39
N GLU A 162 27.51 -6.07 -31.06
CA GLU A 162 26.80 -5.10 -30.22
C GLU A 162 27.75 -4.40 -29.23
N PRO A 163 27.52 -3.11 -28.92
CA PRO A 163 28.34 -2.39 -27.95
C PRO A 163 28.10 -2.92 -26.52
N VAL A 164 29.18 -3.11 -25.76
CA VAL A 164 29.09 -3.52 -24.34
C VAL A 164 28.47 -2.40 -23.49
N VAL A 165 28.85 -1.15 -23.77
CA VAL A 165 28.42 0.10 -23.14
C VAL A 165 28.33 1.17 -24.23
N LEU A 166 27.55 2.24 -24.04
CA LEU A 166 27.53 3.37 -24.97
C LEU A 166 28.58 4.45 -24.62
N PRO A 167 29.04 5.28 -25.59
CA PRO A 167 29.94 6.41 -25.32
C PRO A 167 29.44 7.39 -24.23
N GLY A 168 28.12 7.54 -24.11
CA GLY A 168 27.50 8.07 -22.89
C GLY A 168 27.75 9.55 -22.60
N ALA A 169 27.76 10.43 -23.62
CA ALA A 169 28.03 11.87 -23.40
C ALA A 169 26.97 12.58 -22.53
N PHE A 170 25.79 11.98 -22.38
CA PHE A 170 24.73 12.43 -21.48
C PHE A 170 24.69 11.58 -20.20
N PRO A 171 24.57 12.17 -18.98
CA PRO A 171 24.60 11.43 -17.71
C PRO A 171 23.28 10.72 -17.40
N ASN A 172 22.91 9.76 -18.26
CA ASN A 172 21.58 9.18 -18.33
C ASN A 172 21.14 8.42 -17.06
N LEU A 173 22.06 7.73 -16.36
CA LEU A 173 21.71 6.97 -15.16
C LEU A 173 20.97 7.81 -14.13
N LEU A 174 21.51 8.99 -13.81
CA LEU A 174 20.93 9.89 -12.84
C LEU A 174 19.83 10.74 -13.47
N ALA A 175 20.01 11.17 -14.73
CA ALA A 175 19.07 12.07 -15.40
C ALA A 175 17.69 11.41 -15.65
N ASN A 176 17.67 10.16 -16.12
CA ASN A 176 16.43 9.41 -16.36
C ASN A 176 16.10 8.41 -15.26
N GLY A 177 17.06 8.05 -14.42
CA GLY A 177 16.86 7.03 -13.40
C GLY A 177 16.81 5.62 -13.98
N SER A 178 16.55 4.64 -13.11
CA SER A 178 16.40 3.24 -13.50
C SER A 178 15.68 2.47 -12.40
N GLN A 179 14.84 1.52 -12.77
CA GLN A 179 14.15 0.64 -11.83
C GLN A 179 14.28 -0.80 -12.29
N GLY A 180 14.60 -1.73 -11.40
CA GLY A 180 14.76 -3.14 -11.75
C GLY A 180 14.81 -4.05 -10.53
N ILE A 181 14.26 -5.25 -10.69
CA ILE A 181 14.30 -6.31 -9.68
C ILE A 181 15.14 -7.44 -10.26
N ALA A 182 16.19 -7.81 -9.54
CA ALA A 182 17.08 -8.92 -9.87
C ALA A 182 16.91 -10.05 -8.82
N VAL A 183 17.70 -11.12 -8.95
CA VAL A 183 17.73 -12.18 -7.94
C VAL A 183 18.46 -11.69 -6.69
N GLY A 184 17.75 -11.60 -5.56
CA GLY A 184 18.31 -11.18 -4.27
C GLY A 184 18.63 -9.69 -4.13
N MET A 185 18.33 -8.86 -5.15
CA MET A 185 18.62 -7.42 -5.13
C MET A 185 17.67 -6.63 -6.03
N ALA A 186 17.60 -5.33 -5.83
CA ALA A 186 16.82 -4.42 -6.65
C ALA A 186 17.58 -3.10 -6.85
N THR A 187 17.12 -2.29 -7.80
CA THR A 187 17.56 -0.93 -8.07
C THR A 187 16.34 -0.03 -8.26
N SER A 188 16.41 1.19 -7.72
CA SER A 188 15.39 2.22 -7.88
C SER A 188 16.06 3.58 -7.79
N ILE A 189 16.32 4.19 -8.93
CA ILE A 189 17.03 5.45 -9.05
C ILE A 189 16.03 6.45 -9.63
N PRO A 190 15.63 7.48 -8.88
CA PRO A 190 14.76 8.53 -9.38
C PRO A 190 15.51 9.43 -10.37
N PRO A 191 14.80 10.08 -11.31
CA PRO A 191 15.39 11.02 -12.25
C PRO A 191 15.86 12.32 -11.56
N HIS A 192 16.86 12.97 -12.15
CA HIS A 192 17.48 14.20 -11.68
C HIS A 192 17.65 15.19 -12.84
N ASN A 193 17.90 16.46 -12.53
CA ASN A 193 18.09 17.47 -13.54
C ASN A 193 19.50 17.37 -14.19
N ALA A 194 19.55 17.27 -15.52
CA ALA A 194 20.79 17.04 -16.24
C ALA A 194 21.83 18.19 -16.10
N ALA A 195 21.40 19.45 -16.02
CA ALA A 195 22.33 20.57 -15.82
C ALA A 195 22.93 20.56 -14.41
N GLU A 196 22.14 20.24 -13.39
CA GLU A 196 22.61 20.11 -12.01
C GLU A 196 23.61 18.96 -11.86
N ILE A 197 23.34 17.82 -12.53
CA ILE A 197 24.26 16.68 -12.60
C ILE A 197 25.58 17.11 -13.27
N CYS A 198 25.52 17.88 -14.36
CA CYS A 198 26.71 18.41 -15.01
C CYS A 198 27.47 19.39 -14.09
N ASP A 199 26.77 20.24 -13.34
CA ASP A 199 27.38 21.18 -12.40
C ASP A 199 28.10 20.43 -11.26
N ALA A 200 27.51 19.36 -10.72
CA ALA A 200 28.17 18.48 -9.75
C ALA A 200 29.36 17.73 -10.35
N ALA A 201 29.25 17.23 -11.58
CA ALA A 201 30.35 16.56 -12.27
C ALA A 201 31.55 17.50 -12.50
N LEU A 202 31.29 18.74 -12.95
CA LEU A 202 32.32 19.77 -13.09
C LEU A 202 32.95 20.13 -11.74
N HIS A 203 32.15 20.16 -10.66
CA HIS A 203 32.67 20.36 -9.31
C HIS A 203 33.63 19.24 -8.90
N ILE A 204 33.29 17.96 -9.16
CA ILE A 204 34.15 16.81 -8.86
C ILE A 204 35.48 16.89 -9.63
N ILE A 205 35.45 17.32 -10.90
CA ILE A 205 36.69 17.49 -11.69
C ILE A 205 37.58 18.57 -11.07
N ALA A 206 37.00 19.70 -10.65
CA ALA A 206 37.75 20.79 -10.03
C ALA A 206 38.26 20.44 -8.62
N ASN A 207 37.44 19.72 -7.84
CA ASN A 207 37.69 19.37 -6.44
C ASN A 207 37.41 17.87 -6.20
N PRO A 208 38.36 16.96 -6.50
CA PRO A 208 38.14 15.51 -6.38
C PRO A 208 37.78 15.04 -4.95
N ASP A 209 38.25 15.76 -3.93
CA ASP A 209 38.03 15.44 -2.52
C ASP A 209 36.72 16.03 -1.94
N CYS A 210 35.86 16.63 -2.78
CA CYS A 210 34.59 17.22 -2.34
C CYS A 210 33.72 16.20 -1.59
N THR A 211 32.99 16.68 -0.58
CA THR A 211 32.05 15.85 0.18
C THR A 211 30.71 15.74 -0.54
N THR A 212 29.87 14.76 -0.17
CA THR A 212 28.50 14.69 -0.71
C THR A 212 27.69 15.94 -0.37
N ARG A 213 27.95 16.57 0.77
CA ARG A 213 27.35 17.85 1.16
C ARG A 213 27.65 18.96 0.16
N ASP A 214 28.87 19.02 -0.38
CA ASP A 214 29.24 19.98 -1.42
C ASP A 214 28.48 19.70 -2.72
N LEU A 215 28.25 18.43 -3.05
CA LEU A 215 27.49 18.02 -4.23
C LEU A 215 26.00 18.38 -4.14
N ILE A 216 25.41 18.35 -2.93
CA ILE A 216 24.00 18.71 -2.72
C ILE A 216 23.73 20.19 -3.03
N ALA A 217 24.73 21.06 -2.91
CA ALA A 217 24.61 22.45 -3.34
C ALA A 217 24.37 22.57 -4.86
N HIS A 218 24.82 21.58 -5.63
CA HIS A 218 24.63 21.50 -7.08
C HIS A 218 23.43 20.62 -7.47
N VAL A 219 23.23 19.50 -6.78
CA VAL A 219 22.11 18.55 -6.96
C VAL A 219 21.26 18.54 -5.69
N PRO A 220 20.31 19.48 -5.51
CA PRO A 220 19.52 19.59 -4.29
C PRO A 220 18.58 18.40 -4.04
N GLY A 221 18.28 17.61 -5.07
CA GLY A 221 17.39 16.46 -4.98
C GLY A 221 16.96 15.93 -6.37
N PRO A 222 16.09 14.91 -6.41
CA PRO A 222 15.47 14.43 -7.66
C PRO A 222 14.65 15.50 -8.39
N ASP A 223 14.56 15.36 -9.71
CA ASP A 223 13.69 16.16 -10.60
C ASP A 223 12.81 15.23 -11.43
N PHE A 224 11.57 15.06 -10.98
CA PHE A 224 10.60 14.17 -11.58
C PHE A 224 9.95 14.75 -12.84
N PRO A 225 9.65 13.91 -13.85
CA PRO A 225 8.96 14.34 -15.06
C PRO A 225 7.58 14.95 -14.78
N THR A 226 6.87 14.44 -13.77
CA THR A 226 5.53 14.92 -13.38
C THR A 226 5.56 16.10 -12.40
N GLY A 227 6.74 16.57 -12.01
CA GLY A 227 6.90 17.64 -11.02
C GLY A 227 6.65 17.17 -9.58
N GLY A 228 5.89 17.96 -8.83
CA GLY A 228 5.57 17.77 -7.42
C GLY A 228 6.44 18.61 -6.47
N ILE A 229 6.22 18.39 -5.17
CA ILE A 229 6.90 19.07 -4.07
C ILE A 229 7.54 18.03 -3.16
N ILE A 230 8.87 17.97 -3.12
CA ILE A 230 9.61 17.12 -2.19
C ILE A 230 9.56 17.76 -0.81
N ILE A 231 9.16 16.98 0.20
CA ILE A 231 9.04 17.43 1.60
C ILE A 231 10.08 16.80 2.53
N GLU A 232 11.07 16.08 2.00
CA GLU A 232 12.15 15.55 2.82
C GLU A 232 13.13 16.64 3.24
N GLY A 233 13.53 16.59 4.51
CA GLY A 233 14.54 17.47 5.06
C GLY A 233 15.91 17.23 4.44
N ARG A 234 16.74 18.29 4.36
CA ARG A 234 18.07 18.23 3.75
C ARG A 234 18.98 17.13 4.30
N ALA A 235 18.93 16.87 5.60
CA ALA A 235 19.74 15.82 6.23
C ALA A 235 19.39 14.41 5.71
N ALA A 236 18.10 14.14 5.45
CA ALA A 236 17.67 12.85 4.90
C ALA A 236 18.08 12.71 3.42
N ILE A 237 18.04 13.80 2.65
CA ILE A 237 18.55 13.83 1.27
C ILE A 237 20.06 13.58 1.25
N GLU A 238 20.80 14.18 2.18
CA GLU A 238 22.25 13.99 2.32
C GLU A 238 22.61 12.54 2.64
N GLU A 239 21.96 11.94 3.64
CA GLU A 239 22.15 10.52 3.97
C GLU A 239 21.80 9.60 2.79
N ALA A 240 20.74 9.92 2.06
CA ALA A 240 20.31 9.15 0.91
C ALA A 240 21.36 9.16 -0.22
N TYR A 241 21.98 10.31 -0.49
CA TYR A 241 23.04 10.43 -1.49
C TYR A 241 24.40 9.92 -1.03
N GLU A 242 24.71 9.98 0.26
CA GLU A 242 25.94 9.40 0.80
C GLU A 242 25.91 7.87 0.71
N THR A 243 24.80 7.26 1.13
CA THR A 243 24.67 5.79 1.22
C THR A 243 24.16 5.13 -0.06
N GLY A 244 23.54 5.91 -0.95
CA GLY A 244 22.82 5.38 -2.11
C GLY A 244 21.48 4.73 -1.78
N ARG A 245 20.99 4.84 -0.53
CA ARG A 245 19.71 4.29 -0.08
C ARG A 245 18.89 5.33 0.66
N GLY A 246 17.63 5.47 0.30
CA GLY A 246 16.74 6.40 0.96
C GLY A 246 15.37 6.42 0.30
N ALA A 247 14.62 7.48 0.54
CA ALA A 247 13.39 7.75 -0.16
C ALA A 247 13.04 9.23 -0.08
N PHE A 248 12.24 9.69 -1.03
CA PHE A 248 11.78 11.06 -1.12
C PHE A 248 10.25 11.07 -1.06
N ARG A 249 9.68 11.64 0.00
CA ARG A 249 8.25 11.97 0.05
C ARG A 249 7.99 13.15 -0.87
N THR A 250 7.09 12.95 -1.82
CA THR A 250 6.71 13.93 -2.83
C THR A 250 5.20 14.13 -2.79
N ARG A 251 4.78 15.38 -2.61
CA ARG A 251 3.37 15.81 -2.63
C ARG A 251 2.98 16.34 -4.00
N ALA A 252 1.70 16.22 -4.31
CA ALA A 252 1.06 16.86 -5.44
C ALA A 252 1.15 18.39 -5.33
N ARG A 253 1.31 19.09 -6.47
CA ARG A 253 1.21 20.56 -6.50
C ARG A 253 -0.26 20.94 -6.61
N TRP A 254 -0.68 21.91 -5.82
CA TRP A 254 -2.05 22.40 -5.82
C TRP A 254 -2.12 23.90 -5.51
N HIS A 255 -3.24 24.50 -5.86
CA HIS A 255 -3.60 25.87 -5.47
C HIS A 255 -5.11 25.98 -5.22
N GLN A 256 -5.51 27.07 -4.57
CA GLN A 256 -6.92 27.38 -4.31
C GLN A 256 -7.44 28.36 -5.37
N GLU A 257 -8.64 28.10 -5.89
CA GLU A 257 -9.36 28.99 -6.81
C GLU A 257 -10.64 29.50 -6.16
N ASP A 258 -10.84 30.83 -6.12
CA ASP A 258 -12.07 31.46 -5.60
C ASP A 258 -13.18 31.41 -6.66
N THR A 259 -14.36 30.92 -6.29
CA THR A 259 -15.54 30.82 -7.17
C THR A 259 -16.61 31.88 -6.87
N GLY A 260 -16.32 32.81 -5.95
CA GLY A 260 -17.18 33.92 -5.55
C GLY A 260 -18.12 33.57 -4.38
N ARG A 261 -18.70 34.59 -3.73
CA ARG A 261 -19.61 34.41 -2.55
C ARG A 261 -19.00 33.61 -1.38
N GLY A 262 -17.67 33.56 -1.30
CA GLY A 262 -16.92 32.84 -0.27
C GLY A 262 -16.84 31.33 -0.49
N THR A 263 -17.15 30.82 -1.69
CA THR A 263 -16.87 29.43 -2.08
C THR A 263 -15.54 29.33 -2.81
N TYR A 264 -14.86 28.20 -2.70
CA TYR A 264 -13.58 27.96 -3.34
C TYR A 264 -13.48 26.53 -3.84
N LEU A 265 -12.53 26.28 -4.74
CA LEU A 265 -12.13 24.95 -5.21
C LEU A 265 -10.65 24.74 -4.91
N VAL A 266 -10.27 23.48 -4.69
CA VAL A 266 -8.87 23.07 -4.64
C VAL A 266 -8.51 22.40 -5.95
N VAL A 267 -7.45 22.85 -6.59
CA VAL A 267 -7.01 22.34 -7.89
C VAL A 267 -5.62 21.75 -7.76
N VAL A 268 -5.49 20.46 -8.05
CA VAL A 268 -4.21 19.76 -8.18
C VAL A 268 -3.76 19.81 -9.65
N THR A 269 -2.53 20.28 -9.86
CA THR A 269 -1.92 20.51 -11.18
C THR A 269 -0.75 19.58 -11.48
N GLU A 270 -0.16 18.95 -10.47
CA GLU A 270 0.93 17.98 -10.63
C GLU A 270 0.71 16.82 -9.65
N ILE A 271 0.91 15.58 -10.09
CA ILE A 271 0.82 14.38 -9.23
C ILE A 271 2.20 13.74 -9.03
N PRO A 272 2.41 13.00 -7.91
CA PRO A 272 3.69 12.36 -7.65
C PRO A 272 4.11 11.35 -8.74
N TYR A 273 5.42 11.23 -8.95
CA TYR A 273 5.99 10.34 -9.96
C TYR A 273 5.64 8.86 -9.74
N GLY A 274 5.27 8.18 -10.83
CA GLY A 274 4.90 6.76 -10.81
C GLY A 274 3.47 6.49 -10.34
N VAL A 275 2.67 7.52 -10.07
CA VAL A 275 1.24 7.41 -9.74
C VAL A 275 0.41 7.43 -11.02
N THR A 276 -0.46 6.44 -11.19
CA THR A 276 -1.43 6.37 -12.29
C THR A 276 -2.65 7.23 -11.96
N LYS A 277 -2.98 8.22 -12.80
CA LYS A 277 -4.05 9.20 -12.55
C LYS A 277 -5.43 8.54 -12.42
N GLY A 278 -5.79 7.63 -13.34
CA GLY A 278 -7.08 6.92 -13.30
C GLY A 278 -7.31 6.16 -11.99
N ARG A 279 -6.30 5.40 -11.53
CA ARG A 279 -6.37 4.67 -10.25
C ARG A 279 -6.45 5.60 -9.02
N LEU A 280 -5.74 6.72 -9.06
CA LEU A 280 -5.80 7.72 -8.00
C LEU A 280 -7.22 8.29 -7.87
N ILE A 281 -7.84 8.64 -9.00
CA ILE A 281 -9.22 9.14 -9.08
C ILE A 281 -10.20 8.10 -8.53
N GLU A 282 -10.11 6.85 -9.00
CA GLU A 282 -10.97 5.75 -8.53
C GLU A 282 -10.89 5.58 -7.02
N LYS A 283 -9.68 5.58 -6.46
CA LYS A 283 -9.46 5.45 -5.02
C LYS A 283 -10.01 6.65 -4.24
N ILE A 284 -9.83 7.88 -4.74
CA ILE A 284 -10.39 9.05 -4.06
C ILE A 284 -11.93 9.00 -4.08
N ALA A 285 -12.54 8.64 -5.21
CA ALA A 285 -13.98 8.48 -5.31
C ALA A 285 -14.51 7.39 -4.35
N GLU A 286 -13.79 6.26 -4.23
CA GLU A 286 -14.09 5.23 -3.24
C GLU A 286 -14.06 5.79 -1.81
N LEU A 287 -13.01 6.52 -1.44
CA LEU A 287 -12.87 7.12 -0.11
C LEU A 287 -13.95 8.19 0.19
N ILE A 288 -14.40 8.94 -0.81
CA ILE A 288 -15.53 9.87 -0.68
C ILE A 288 -16.82 9.08 -0.42
N ASN A 289 -17.10 8.03 -1.21
CA ASN A 289 -18.29 7.19 -1.08
C ASN A 289 -18.34 6.42 0.25
N GLU A 290 -17.19 5.97 0.74
CA GLU A 290 -17.03 5.34 2.05
C GLU A 290 -17.08 6.34 3.23
N LYS A 291 -17.25 7.64 2.95
CA LYS A 291 -17.24 8.73 3.92
C LYS A 291 -15.93 8.85 4.71
N LYS A 292 -14.82 8.37 4.14
CA LYS A 292 -13.46 8.48 4.71
C LYS A 292 -12.79 9.82 4.36
N LEU A 293 -13.28 10.54 3.34
CA LEU A 293 -12.91 11.93 3.01
C LEU A 293 -14.08 12.89 3.29
N PRO A 294 -14.43 13.12 4.57
CA PRO A 294 -15.62 13.89 4.95
C PRO A 294 -15.54 15.39 4.59
N LEU A 295 -14.33 15.91 4.36
CA LEU A 295 -14.09 17.32 4.02
C LEU A 295 -14.31 17.60 2.53
N VAL A 296 -14.34 16.57 1.69
CA VAL A 296 -14.52 16.66 0.23
C VAL A 296 -15.99 16.36 -0.09
N ALA A 297 -16.66 17.29 -0.77
CA ALA A 297 -18.02 17.07 -1.29
C ALA A 297 -17.99 16.24 -2.56
N ASP A 298 -17.15 16.63 -3.51
CA ASP A 298 -17.06 16.00 -4.83
C ASP A 298 -15.66 16.19 -5.42
N MET A 299 -15.33 15.39 -6.44
CA MET A 299 -14.09 15.48 -7.21
C MET A 299 -14.38 15.38 -8.71
N ARG A 300 -13.75 16.24 -9.50
CA ARG A 300 -13.84 16.24 -10.97
C ARG A 300 -12.45 16.17 -11.59
N ASP A 301 -12.34 15.41 -12.68
CA ASP A 301 -11.17 15.43 -13.54
C ASP A 301 -11.44 16.35 -14.73
N GLU A 302 -10.77 17.50 -14.76
CA GLU A 302 -10.81 18.49 -15.84
C GLU A 302 -9.50 18.47 -16.65
N SER A 303 -8.73 17.38 -16.57
CA SER A 303 -7.45 17.26 -17.28
C SER A 303 -7.64 17.24 -18.79
N ALA A 304 -6.75 17.92 -19.50
CA ALA A 304 -6.62 17.87 -20.95
C ALA A 304 -5.21 17.37 -21.30
N GLU A 305 -4.39 18.20 -21.95
CA GLU A 305 -2.94 17.93 -22.05
C GLU A 305 -2.26 18.07 -20.67
N ASP A 306 -2.71 19.04 -19.87
CA ASP A 306 -2.25 19.27 -18.50
C ASP A 306 -3.17 18.62 -17.47
N ILE A 307 -2.61 18.24 -16.32
CA ILE A 307 -3.37 17.67 -15.20
C ILE A 307 -4.16 18.78 -14.50
N ARG A 308 -5.46 18.54 -14.29
CA ARG A 308 -6.33 19.40 -13.50
C ARG A 308 -7.37 18.57 -12.75
N LEU A 309 -7.04 18.18 -11.52
CA LEU A 309 -7.98 17.52 -10.63
C LEU A 309 -8.59 18.54 -9.68
N VAL A 310 -9.92 18.65 -9.69
CA VAL A 310 -10.67 19.66 -8.95
C VAL A 310 -11.41 19.01 -7.80
N PHE A 311 -11.18 19.50 -6.59
CA PHE A 311 -11.83 19.06 -5.36
C PHE A 311 -12.75 20.16 -4.83
N GLU A 312 -14.00 19.81 -4.60
CA GLU A 312 -14.99 20.71 -4.00
C GLU A 312 -15.07 20.48 -2.49
N PRO A 313 -14.90 21.52 -1.65
CA PRO A 313 -15.02 21.38 -0.21
C PRO A 313 -16.47 21.17 0.19
N LYS A 314 -16.72 20.37 1.24
CA LYS A 314 -18.08 20.06 1.70
C LYS A 314 -18.84 21.27 2.25
N SER A 315 -18.13 22.27 2.74
CA SER A 315 -18.70 23.57 3.10
C SER A 315 -17.66 24.68 2.92
N ARG A 316 -18.12 25.92 2.76
CA ARG A 316 -17.25 27.11 2.69
C ARG A 316 -16.37 27.36 3.92
N ASN A 317 -16.67 26.72 5.05
CA ASN A 317 -15.92 26.87 6.29
C ASN A 317 -14.75 25.87 6.43
N VAL A 318 -14.63 24.92 5.49
CA VAL A 318 -13.50 23.99 5.48
C VAL A 318 -12.23 24.76 5.12
N ASP A 319 -11.15 24.56 5.86
CA ASP A 319 -9.83 25.09 5.50
C ASP A 319 -9.20 24.27 4.36
N ALA A 320 -8.69 24.94 3.32
CA ALA A 320 -8.16 24.28 2.14
C ALA A 320 -6.91 23.44 2.45
N SER A 321 -6.07 23.91 3.37
CA SER A 321 -4.86 23.19 3.79
C SER A 321 -5.22 21.92 4.56
N LEU A 322 -6.19 22.00 5.49
CA LEU A 322 -6.70 20.83 6.21
C LEU A 322 -7.33 19.78 5.27
N LEU A 323 -8.09 20.23 4.26
CA LEU A 323 -8.63 19.35 3.22
C LEU A 323 -7.50 18.62 2.48
N MET A 324 -6.44 19.33 2.09
CA MET A 324 -5.31 18.73 1.38
C MET A 324 -4.45 17.81 2.25
N GLU A 325 -4.20 18.14 3.52
CA GLU A 325 -3.51 17.23 4.44
C GLU A 325 -4.28 15.92 4.64
N SER A 326 -5.62 15.98 4.68
CA SER A 326 -6.44 14.76 4.68
C SER A 326 -6.26 13.93 3.40
N LEU A 327 -6.20 14.58 2.23
CA LEU A 327 -5.99 13.91 0.95
C LEU A 327 -4.60 13.28 0.88
N PHE A 328 -3.54 13.99 1.27
CA PHE A 328 -2.17 13.47 1.27
C PHE A 328 -2.02 12.22 2.16
N LYS A 329 -2.69 12.20 3.31
CA LYS A 329 -2.60 11.08 4.25
C LYS A 329 -3.29 9.80 3.77
N LEU A 330 -4.37 9.93 3.00
CA LEU A 330 -5.23 8.80 2.63
C LEU A 330 -5.04 8.36 1.16
N THR A 331 -4.32 9.13 0.35
CA THR A 331 -4.22 8.95 -1.10
C THR A 331 -2.78 9.11 -1.58
N GLU A 332 -2.50 8.67 -2.80
CA GLU A 332 -1.20 8.79 -3.46
C GLU A 332 -0.94 10.22 -4.00
N LEU A 333 -1.74 11.22 -3.61
CA LEU A 333 -1.38 12.63 -3.76
C LEU A 333 -0.14 12.99 -2.92
N GLU A 334 0.19 12.20 -1.91
CA GLU A 334 1.54 12.11 -1.35
C GLU A 334 2.09 10.70 -1.58
N SER A 335 3.29 10.59 -2.13
CA SER A 335 3.92 9.29 -2.39
C SER A 335 5.37 9.28 -1.93
N ARG A 336 5.83 8.12 -1.47
CA ARG A 336 7.21 7.90 -1.05
C ARG A 336 7.99 7.21 -2.18
N ILE A 337 8.86 7.95 -2.85
CA ILE A 337 9.64 7.47 -3.99
C ILE A 337 10.97 6.91 -3.50
N PRO A 338 11.26 5.61 -3.67
CA PRO A 338 12.47 5.00 -3.12
C PRO A 338 13.73 5.29 -3.94
N LEU A 339 14.84 5.49 -3.23
CA LEU A 339 16.20 5.52 -3.75
C LEU A 339 16.95 4.27 -3.31
N ASN A 340 17.48 3.55 -4.28
CA ASN A 340 18.39 2.44 -4.12
C ASN A 340 19.31 2.41 -5.35
N MET A 341 20.45 3.07 -5.25
CA MET A 341 21.48 3.20 -6.29
C MET A 341 22.34 1.94 -6.40
N ASN A 342 21.68 0.82 -6.70
CA ASN A 342 22.34 -0.44 -6.99
C ASN A 342 22.59 -0.57 -8.50
N VAL A 343 23.85 -0.59 -8.90
CA VAL A 343 24.28 -0.50 -10.31
C VAL A 343 25.44 -1.46 -10.57
N LEU A 344 25.74 -1.72 -11.85
CA LEU A 344 26.94 -2.46 -12.24
C LEU A 344 28.12 -1.49 -12.37
N MET A 345 29.05 -1.53 -11.42
CA MET A 345 30.31 -0.81 -11.49
C MET A 345 31.24 -1.50 -12.50
N LYS A 346 31.89 -0.72 -13.37
CA LYS A 346 32.72 -1.21 -14.48
C LYS A 346 32.01 -2.25 -15.37
N GLY A 347 30.68 -2.18 -15.41
CA GLY A 347 29.81 -3.11 -16.14
C GLY A 347 29.76 -4.56 -15.62
N LYS A 348 30.33 -4.86 -14.44
CA LYS A 348 30.46 -6.24 -13.95
C LYS A 348 30.05 -6.43 -12.49
N VAL A 349 30.37 -5.50 -11.60
CA VAL A 349 30.22 -5.70 -10.16
C VAL A 349 28.94 -5.01 -9.66
N PRO A 350 27.92 -5.75 -9.22
CA PRO A 350 26.74 -5.15 -8.60
C PRO A 350 27.13 -4.51 -7.26
N LYS A 351 26.90 -3.21 -7.11
CA LYS A 351 27.23 -2.46 -5.90
C LYS A 351 26.21 -1.36 -5.65
N VAL A 352 25.85 -1.18 -4.37
CA VAL A 352 25.12 0.00 -3.91
C VAL A 352 26.11 1.11 -3.62
N VAL A 353 25.94 2.26 -4.27
CA VAL A 353 26.91 3.35 -4.28
C VAL A 353 26.23 4.71 -4.08
N GLY A 354 26.95 5.66 -3.49
CA GLY A 354 26.47 7.04 -3.31
C GLY A 354 26.58 7.89 -4.58
N LEU A 355 26.05 9.12 -4.53
CA LEU A 355 26.00 10.07 -5.65
C LEU A 355 27.40 10.36 -6.22
N LYS A 356 28.39 10.61 -5.34
CA LYS A 356 29.77 10.92 -5.74
C LYS A 356 30.40 9.78 -6.54
N GLU A 357 30.23 8.53 -6.07
CA GLU A 357 30.84 7.36 -6.71
C GLU A 357 30.21 7.08 -8.09
N VAL A 358 28.89 7.23 -8.23
CA VAL A 358 28.21 7.12 -9.54
C VAL A 358 28.71 8.17 -10.53
N LEU A 359 28.80 9.44 -10.10
CA LEU A 359 29.31 10.52 -10.95
C LEU A 359 30.77 10.29 -11.35
N ARG A 360 31.58 9.78 -10.42
CA ARG A 360 32.98 9.46 -10.69
C ARG A 360 33.12 8.37 -11.76
N GLU A 361 32.34 7.30 -11.65
CA GLU A 361 32.35 6.21 -12.64
C GLU A 361 31.94 6.71 -14.03
N TRP A 362 30.96 7.61 -14.13
CA TRP A 362 30.59 8.25 -15.40
C TRP A 362 31.70 9.15 -15.94
N LEU A 363 32.35 9.95 -15.09
CA LEU A 363 33.47 10.82 -15.48
C LEU A 363 34.68 10.03 -15.97
N ASP A 364 35.01 8.93 -15.31
CA ASP A 364 36.10 8.04 -15.70
C ASP A 364 35.82 7.41 -17.07
N HIS A 365 34.58 6.97 -17.31
CA HIS A 365 34.15 6.48 -18.61
C HIS A 365 34.24 7.55 -19.71
N ARG A 366 33.82 8.80 -19.43
CA ARG A 366 33.95 9.92 -20.37
C ARG A 366 35.41 10.19 -20.76
N ARG A 367 36.33 10.11 -19.80
CA ARG A 367 37.77 10.24 -20.06
C ARG A 367 38.30 9.08 -20.89
N GLU A 368 37.89 7.85 -20.60
CA GLU A 368 38.26 6.67 -21.38
C GLU A 368 37.81 6.82 -22.85
N VAL A 369 36.57 7.21 -23.07
CA VAL A 369 36.00 7.48 -24.40
C VAL A 369 36.80 8.55 -25.14
N LEU A 370 37.15 9.66 -24.47
CA LEU A 370 37.98 10.71 -25.07
C LEU A 370 39.34 10.18 -25.53
N ILE A 371 40.02 9.39 -24.69
CA ILE A 371 41.33 8.81 -24.99
C ILE A 371 41.23 7.86 -26.18
N ARG A 372 40.25 6.96 -26.19
CA ARG A 372 40.06 6.00 -27.29
C ARG A 372 39.77 6.68 -28.61
N ARG A 373 38.83 7.63 -28.64
CA ARG A 373 38.51 8.42 -29.85
C ARG A 373 39.72 9.20 -30.35
N SER A 374 40.50 9.76 -29.44
CA SER A 374 41.74 10.49 -29.77
C SER A 374 42.80 9.55 -30.37
N GLN A 375 42.97 8.35 -29.82
CA GLN A 375 43.89 7.33 -30.38
C GLN A 375 43.42 6.82 -31.74
N HIS A 376 42.12 6.60 -31.91
CA HIS A 376 41.53 6.22 -33.20
C HIS A 376 41.79 7.28 -34.27
N ARG A 377 41.54 8.55 -33.93
CA ARG A 377 41.82 9.68 -34.82
C ARG A 377 43.33 9.81 -35.11
N LEU A 378 44.18 9.65 -34.11
CA LEU A 378 45.64 9.67 -34.27
C LEU A 378 46.10 8.58 -35.25
N ALA A 379 45.62 7.34 -35.10
CA ALA A 379 45.96 6.25 -36.01
C ALA A 379 45.50 6.51 -37.46
N ALA A 380 44.32 7.11 -37.63
CA ALA A 380 43.82 7.51 -38.95
C ALA A 380 44.68 8.64 -39.56
N ILE A 381 45.09 9.61 -38.75
CA ILE A 381 45.98 10.70 -39.17
C ILE A 381 47.36 10.15 -39.56
N ASP A 382 47.95 9.28 -38.74
CA ASP A 382 49.26 8.68 -39.02
C ASP A 382 49.26 7.92 -40.35
N LYS A 383 48.23 7.10 -40.59
CA LYS A 383 48.06 6.39 -41.86
C LYS A 383 47.90 7.36 -43.05
N ARG A 384 47.17 8.47 -42.86
CA ARG A 384 46.98 9.47 -43.92
C ARG A 384 48.26 10.27 -44.19
N LEU A 385 49.00 10.65 -43.16
CA LEU A 385 50.30 11.33 -43.27
C LEU A 385 51.34 10.42 -43.94
N GLU A 386 51.36 9.13 -43.63
CA GLU A 386 52.24 8.16 -44.31
C GLU A 386 51.96 8.17 -45.83
N VAL A 387 50.70 8.09 -46.24
CA VAL A 387 50.30 8.16 -47.64
C VAL A 387 50.67 9.50 -48.28
N LEU A 388 50.38 10.62 -47.62
CA LEU A 388 50.69 11.96 -48.13
C LEU A 388 52.20 12.16 -48.33
N ALA A 389 53.03 11.65 -47.42
CA ALA A 389 54.49 11.69 -47.56
C ALA A 389 54.95 10.98 -48.83
N GLY A 390 54.41 9.78 -49.11
CA GLY A 390 54.70 9.04 -50.35
C GLY A 390 54.26 9.78 -51.61
N LEU A 391 53.04 10.33 -51.60
CA LEU A 391 52.53 11.12 -52.73
C LEU A 391 53.41 12.36 -52.98
N LEU A 392 53.79 13.10 -51.95
CA LEU A 392 54.66 14.28 -52.06
C LEU A 392 56.05 13.93 -52.63
N VAL A 393 56.61 12.77 -52.25
CA VAL A 393 57.85 12.25 -52.86
C VAL A 393 57.65 11.97 -54.35
N ALA A 394 56.51 11.41 -54.74
CA ALA A 394 56.19 11.19 -56.15
C ALA A 394 56.04 12.49 -56.94
N TYR A 395 55.36 13.53 -56.41
CA TYR A 395 55.25 14.84 -57.09
C TYR A 395 56.61 15.49 -57.36
N LEU A 396 57.56 15.35 -56.43
CA LEU A 396 58.92 15.89 -56.59
C LEU A 396 59.73 15.13 -57.64
N ASN A 397 59.35 13.89 -57.99
CA ASN A 397 60.11 12.97 -58.84
C ASN A 397 59.26 12.31 -59.94
N ILE A 398 58.23 12.99 -60.46
CA ILE A 398 57.22 12.41 -61.37
C ILE A 398 57.85 11.67 -62.56
N ASP A 399 58.84 12.26 -63.22
CA ASP A 399 59.46 11.67 -64.41
C ASP A 399 60.20 10.36 -64.09
N GLU A 400 60.91 10.31 -62.96
CA GLU A 400 61.63 9.11 -62.49
C GLU A 400 60.64 8.02 -62.06
N VAL A 401 59.56 8.40 -61.36
CA VAL A 401 58.49 7.47 -60.99
C VAL A 401 57.84 6.86 -62.23
N ILE A 402 57.49 7.68 -63.23
CA ILE A 402 56.93 7.20 -64.51
C ILE A 402 57.94 6.32 -65.25
N HIS A 403 59.22 6.68 -65.26
CA HIS A 403 60.26 5.89 -65.89
C HIS A 403 60.34 4.49 -65.27
N ILE A 404 60.40 4.40 -63.95
CA ILE A 404 60.44 3.11 -63.23
C ILE A 404 59.18 2.29 -63.51
N ILE A 405 57.99 2.90 -63.46
CA ILE A 405 56.72 2.22 -63.75
C ILE A 405 56.68 1.67 -65.18
N ARG A 406 57.29 2.37 -66.15
CA ARG A 406 57.28 1.97 -67.56
C ARG A 406 58.37 0.96 -67.94
N THR A 407 59.44 0.86 -67.18
CA THR A 407 60.66 0.12 -67.59
C THR A 407 61.04 -1.04 -66.68
N ALA A 408 60.64 -1.03 -65.41
CA ALA A 408 60.93 -2.12 -64.49
C ALA A 408 59.92 -3.27 -64.64
N ASP A 409 60.41 -4.51 -64.60
CA ASP A 409 59.55 -5.72 -64.60
C ASP A 409 58.70 -5.81 -63.32
N GLU A 410 59.24 -5.34 -62.20
CA GLU A 410 58.55 -5.25 -60.91
C GLU A 410 58.59 -3.82 -60.34
N PRO A 411 57.72 -2.90 -60.83
CA PRO A 411 57.73 -1.49 -60.45
C PRO A 411 57.63 -1.25 -58.94
N LYS A 412 56.85 -2.06 -58.23
CA LYS A 412 56.66 -1.92 -56.78
C LYS A 412 57.98 -2.07 -56.02
N LYS A 413 58.76 -3.12 -56.29
CA LYS A 413 60.06 -3.33 -55.61
C LYS A 413 61.09 -2.27 -55.99
N ALA A 414 61.09 -1.84 -57.25
CA ALA A 414 61.98 -0.80 -57.73
C ALA A 414 61.69 0.56 -57.06
N LEU A 415 60.41 0.95 -56.91
CA LEU A 415 60.01 2.19 -56.23
C LEU A 415 60.35 2.17 -54.74
N VAL A 416 60.12 1.04 -54.04
CA VAL A 416 60.52 0.86 -52.63
C VAL A 416 62.03 1.10 -52.48
N ALA A 417 62.85 0.40 -53.26
CA ALA A 417 64.31 0.49 -53.14
C ALA A 417 64.87 1.86 -53.56
N ARG A 418 64.27 2.52 -54.55
CA ARG A 418 64.75 3.80 -55.09
C ARG A 418 64.49 4.98 -54.17
N PHE A 419 63.29 5.04 -53.59
CA PHE A 419 62.79 6.20 -52.86
C PHE A 419 62.63 5.95 -51.34
N ASP A 420 63.04 4.77 -50.85
CA ASP A 420 62.89 4.35 -49.45
C ASP A 420 61.44 4.45 -48.96
N LEU A 421 60.51 3.99 -49.81
CA LEU A 421 59.07 4.08 -49.57
C LEU A 421 58.51 2.80 -48.96
N THR A 422 57.48 2.92 -48.13
CA THR A 422 56.74 1.77 -47.61
C THR A 422 55.85 1.15 -48.69
N GLU A 423 55.43 -0.11 -48.50
CA GLU A 423 54.51 -0.75 -49.45
C GLU A 423 53.19 0.03 -49.60
N VAL A 424 52.68 0.62 -48.53
CA VAL A 424 51.43 1.41 -48.53
C VAL A 424 51.61 2.68 -49.34
N GLN A 425 52.76 3.35 -49.22
CA GLN A 425 53.09 4.54 -50.02
C GLN A 425 53.20 4.21 -51.50
N VAL A 426 53.90 3.12 -51.85
CA VAL A 426 54.05 2.71 -53.25
C VAL A 426 52.71 2.32 -53.87
N GLU A 427 51.84 1.59 -53.14
CA GLU A 427 50.47 1.32 -53.60
C GLU A 427 49.68 2.61 -53.85
N ALA A 428 49.79 3.61 -52.97
CA ALA A 428 49.11 4.89 -53.16
C ALA A 428 49.61 5.63 -54.42
N ILE A 429 50.92 5.60 -54.68
CA ILE A 429 51.54 6.21 -55.88
C ILE A 429 51.07 5.49 -57.16
N LEU A 430 51.08 4.16 -57.18
CA LEU A 430 50.67 3.38 -58.35
C LEU A 430 49.17 3.57 -58.67
N ASN A 431 48.35 3.82 -57.65
CA ASN A 431 46.91 4.09 -57.81
C ASN A 431 46.59 5.57 -58.11
N MET A 432 47.60 6.43 -58.29
CA MET A 432 47.38 7.82 -58.68
C MET A 432 46.71 7.91 -60.06
N ARG A 433 45.79 8.87 -60.20
CA ARG A 433 45.19 9.20 -61.51
C ARG A 433 46.01 10.30 -62.18
N LEU A 434 46.11 10.28 -63.51
CA LEU A 434 46.84 11.32 -64.26
C LEU A 434 46.38 12.76 -63.93
N ARG A 435 45.08 12.96 -63.66
CA ARG A 435 44.53 14.27 -63.26
C ARG A 435 45.14 14.81 -61.95
N SER A 436 45.59 13.91 -61.07
CA SER A 436 46.19 14.28 -59.80
C SER A 436 47.53 14.97 -60.00
N LEU A 437 48.23 14.79 -61.13
CA LEU A 437 49.53 15.43 -61.39
C LEU A 437 49.46 16.97 -61.58
N ALA A 438 48.28 17.57 -61.50
CA ALA A 438 48.13 19.03 -61.58
C ALA A 438 48.78 19.73 -60.38
N LYS A 439 49.37 20.91 -60.61
CA LYS A 439 50.02 21.71 -59.56
C LYS A 439 49.08 22.12 -58.41
N LEU A 440 47.80 22.28 -58.70
CA LEU A 440 46.79 22.60 -57.68
C LEU A 440 46.66 21.48 -56.64
N GLU A 441 46.70 20.23 -57.09
CA GLU A 441 46.59 19.04 -56.22
C GLU A 441 47.82 18.92 -55.30
N GLU A 442 49.02 19.25 -55.79
CA GLU A 442 50.22 19.29 -54.92
C GLU A 442 50.04 20.30 -53.76
N ILE A 443 49.47 21.48 -54.04
CA ILE A 443 49.22 22.50 -53.02
C ILE A 443 48.18 22.00 -52.02
N GLU A 444 47.10 21.37 -52.49
CA GLU A 444 46.06 20.78 -51.64
C GLU A 444 46.63 19.69 -50.72
N LEU A 445 47.47 18.79 -51.24
CA LEU A 445 48.10 17.73 -50.45
C LEU A 445 49.10 18.28 -49.42
N ARG A 446 49.85 19.35 -49.76
CA ARG A 446 50.74 20.03 -48.80
C ARG A 446 49.95 20.69 -47.68
N ASN A 447 48.84 21.34 -48.01
CA ASN A 447 47.95 21.96 -47.02
C ASN A 447 47.34 20.88 -46.11
N GLU A 448 46.80 19.81 -46.69
CA GLU A 448 46.26 18.66 -45.94
C GLU A 448 47.33 18.07 -45.00
N HIS A 449 48.55 17.86 -45.49
CA HIS A 449 49.66 17.36 -44.67
C HIS A 449 49.97 18.31 -43.49
N ALA A 450 50.03 19.62 -43.74
CA ALA A 450 50.31 20.61 -42.70
C ALA A 450 49.19 20.67 -41.64
N GLU A 451 47.93 20.63 -42.06
CA GLU A 451 46.76 20.61 -41.16
C GLU A 451 46.74 19.34 -40.31
N LEU A 452 46.92 18.16 -40.92
CA LEU A 452 46.96 16.88 -40.22
C LEU A 452 48.15 16.76 -39.27
N THR A 453 49.32 17.31 -39.64
CA THR A 453 50.49 17.35 -38.73
C THR A 453 50.19 18.19 -37.49
N LYS A 454 49.55 19.35 -37.67
CA LYS A 454 49.14 20.21 -36.57
C LYS A 454 48.07 19.55 -35.69
N GLU A 455 47.11 18.84 -36.30
CA GLU A 455 46.09 18.08 -35.58
C GLU A 455 46.73 16.95 -34.76
N LYS A 456 47.65 16.17 -35.36
CA LYS A 456 48.44 15.13 -34.69
C LYS A 456 49.15 15.65 -33.45
N GLU A 457 49.90 16.74 -33.58
CA GLU A 457 50.60 17.34 -32.42
C GLU A 457 49.62 17.75 -31.31
N GLY A 458 48.44 18.24 -31.68
CA GLY A 458 47.37 18.58 -30.73
C GLY A 458 46.86 17.36 -29.97
N ILE A 459 46.61 16.26 -30.69
CA ILE A 459 46.14 15.00 -30.12
C ILE A 459 47.21 14.34 -29.24
N GLU A 460 48.46 14.30 -29.69
CA GLU A 460 49.59 13.77 -28.89
C GLU A 460 49.76 14.56 -27.59
N LYS A 461 49.65 15.89 -27.63
CA LYS A 461 49.66 16.75 -26.42
C LYS A 461 48.49 16.42 -25.48
N LEU A 462 47.29 16.19 -26.02
CA LEU A 462 46.12 15.79 -25.24
C LEU A 462 46.33 14.43 -24.57
N LEU A 463 46.79 13.43 -25.33
CA LEU A 463 47.05 12.09 -24.82
C LEU A 463 48.18 12.07 -23.76
N GLY A 464 49.18 12.94 -23.91
CA GLY A 464 50.30 13.06 -22.97
C GLY A 464 50.01 13.85 -21.68
N SER A 465 48.82 14.47 -21.52
CA SER A 465 48.52 15.32 -20.36
C SER A 465 47.14 15.05 -19.77
N GLU A 466 47.11 14.46 -18.58
CA GLU A 466 45.88 14.24 -17.82
C GLU A 466 45.12 15.54 -17.53
N ALA A 467 45.84 16.64 -17.25
CA ALA A 467 45.22 17.95 -17.05
C ALA A 467 44.51 18.45 -18.31
N LEU A 468 45.08 18.22 -19.50
CA LEU A 468 44.42 18.55 -20.76
C LEU A 468 43.22 17.63 -21.03
N GLN A 469 43.30 16.34 -20.68
CA GLN A 469 42.18 15.41 -20.79
C GLN A 469 40.99 15.89 -19.95
N TRP A 470 41.20 16.19 -18.66
CA TRP A 470 40.13 16.69 -17.79
C TRP A 470 39.60 18.06 -18.22
N LYS A 471 40.46 18.93 -18.78
CA LYS A 471 40.04 20.20 -19.36
C LYS A 471 39.11 20.01 -20.55
N THR A 472 39.42 19.07 -21.45
CA THR A 472 38.60 18.73 -22.61
C THR A 472 37.28 18.08 -22.18
N VAL A 473 37.31 17.11 -21.26
CA VAL A 473 36.09 16.50 -20.69
C VAL A 473 35.21 17.56 -20.02
N SER A 474 35.79 18.50 -19.28
CA SER A 474 35.03 19.61 -18.67
C SER A 474 34.37 20.51 -19.72
N TRP A 475 35.05 20.76 -20.84
CA TRP A 475 34.47 21.52 -21.94
C TRP A 475 33.31 20.78 -22.61
N GLU A 476 33.42 19.47 -22.85
CA GLU A 476 32.34 18.64 -23.38
C GLU A 476 31.11 18.62 -22.46
N ILE A 477 31.31 18.38 -21.17
CA ILE A 477 30.26 18.41 -20.15
C ILE A 477 29.63 19.82 -20.09
N GLY A 478 30.44 20.87 -20.16
CA GLY A 478 29.97 22.25 -20.23
C GLY A 478 29.08 22.53 -21.44
N ASN A 479 29.31 21.87 -22.59
CA ASN A 479 28.44 21.99 -23.75
C ASN A 479 27.11 21.25 -23.55
N VAL A 480 27.12 20.04 -22.97
CA VAL A 480 25.90 19.31 -22.60
C VAL A 480 25.08 20.14 -21.60
N ARG A 481 25.73 20.68 -20.56
CA ARG A 481 25.11 21.58 -19.58
C ARG A 481 24.42 22.79 -20.22
N LYS A 482 24.99 23.38 -21.27
CA LYS A 482 24.35 24.50 -22.00
C LYS A 482 23.06 24.07 -22.70
N GLN A 483 23.03 22.89 -23.33
CA GLN A 483 21.84 22.35 -24.00
C GLN A 483 20.70 22.07 -23.01
N PHE A 484 21.02 21.63 -21.80
CA PHE A 484 20.06 21.35 -20.73
C PHE A 484 20.00 22.44 -19.66
N SER A 485 20.41 23.67 -19.99
CA SER A 485 20.39 24.77 -19.03
C SER A 485 18.98 25.10 -18.57
N LYS A 486 18.84 25.75 -17.41
CA LYS A 486 17.56 26.15 -16.83
C LYS A 486 16.67 27.02 -17.74
N GLU A 487 17.25 27.63 -18.77
CA GLU A 487 16.56 28.45 -19.76
C GLU A 487 15.84 27.62 -20.84
N THR A 488 16.16 26.32 -20.97
CA THR A 488 15.54 25.43 -21.96
C THR A 488 14.36 24.66 -21.37
N PRO A 489 13.34 24.29 -22.16
CA PRO A 489 12.19 23.52 -21.66
C PRO A 489 12.56 22.18 -21.02
N LEU A 490 13.58 21.50 -21.57
CA LEU A 490 14.08 20.24 -21.01
C LEU A 490 14.94 20.45 -19.77
N GLY A 491 15.67 21.57 -19.69
CA GLY A 491 16.60 21.88 -18.61
C GLY A 491 15.97 22.55 -17.38
N LYS A 492 14.83 23.22 -17.54
CA LYS A 492 14.09 23.82 -16.42
C LYS A 492 13.65 22.75 -15.43
N ARG A 493 13.96 22.96 -14.15
CA ARG A 493 13.53 22.08 -13.05
C ARG A 493 12.00 22.08 -12.94
N ARG A 494 11.41 20.89 -12.75
CA ARG A 494 9.96 20.71 -12.57
C ARG A 494 9.59 20.52 -11.10
N THR A 495 10.43 19.81 -10.36
CA THR A 495 10.18 19.47 -8.95
C THR A 495 10.72 20.56 -8.02
N THR A 496 9.92 20.95 -7.02
CA THR A 496 10.30 21.96 -6.00
C THR A 496 10.41 21.32 -4.61
N PHE A 497 10.91 22.08 -3.63
CA PHE A 497 11.08 21.61 -2.25
C PHE A 497 10.19 22.43 -1.31
N GLY A 498 9.62 21.78 -0.31
CA GLY A 498 8.78 22.40 0.72
C GLY A 498 8.92 21.71 2.08
N GLU A 499 8.17 22.18 3.06
CA GLU A 499 8.11 21.57 4.40
C GLU A 499 6.75 20.91 4.61
N ALA A 500 6.71 19.82 5.38
CA ALA A 500 5.45 19.18 5.75
C ALA A 500 4.78 19.99 6.88
N SER A 501 3.50 20.34 6.71
CA SER A 501 2.72 21.03 7.75
C SER A 501 2.48 20.12 8.95
N GLU A 502 2.70 20.61 10.17
CA GLU A 502 2.37 19.91 11.42
C GLU A 502 0.88 20.07 11.79
N VAL A 503 -0.04 19.76 10.86
CA VAL A 503 -1.48 19.83 11.19
C VAL A 503 -1.85 18.65 12.08
N ASP A 504 -2.36 18.95 13.28
CA ASP A 504 -2.71 17.99 14.33
C ASP A 504 -3.77 16.98 13.84
N VAL A 505 -3.46 15.71 14.06
CA VAL A 505 -4.28 14.55 13.66
C VAL A 505 -5.64 14.55 14.36
N ASP A 506 -5.73 15.15 15.55
CA ASP A 506 -6.97 15.25 16.31
C ASP A 506 -7.95 16.30 15.73
N ALA A 507 -7.45 17.29 14.98
CA ALA A 507 -8.29 18.28 14.30
C ALA A 507 -9.20 17.67 13.22
N PHE A 508 -8.78 16.55 12.61
CA PHE A 508 -9.56 15.81 11.63
C PHE A 508 -10.82 15.17 12.25
N ALA A 509 -10.73 14.69 13.49
CA ALA A 509 -11.85 14.07 14.22
C ALA A 509 -12.79 15.13 14.82
N GLU A 510 -12.26 16.28 15.25
CA GLU A 510 -13.07 17.38 15.79
C GLU A 510 -13.83 18.13 14.68
N ALA A 511 -13.26 18.27 13.47
CA ALA A 511 -13.94 18.89 12.31
C ALA A 511 -15.10 18.06 11.74
N LEU A 512 -15.19 16.77 12.11
CA LEU A 512 -16.24 15.83 11.71
C LEU A 512 -17.55 15.97 12.51
N VAL A 513 -17.52 16.64 13.67
CA VAL A 513 -18.67 16.75 14.58
C VAL A 513 -19.36 18.10 14.40
N GLU A 514 -20.60 18.08 13.90
CA GLU A 514 -21.44 19.28 13.80
C GLU A 514 -21.74 19.82 15.20
N ARG A 515 -21.42 21.11 15.44
CA ARG A 515 -21.56 21.78 16.73
C ARG A 515 -23.03 22.15 16.98
N GLU A 516 -23.73 21.34 17.78
CA GLU A 516 -25.13 21.55 18.17
C GLU A 516 -25.26 21.70 19.71
N PRO A 517 -26.19 22.55 20.22
CA PRO A 517 -26.48 22.64 21.64
C PRO A 517 -27.20 21.39 22.15
N ILE A 518 -26.78 20.87 23.31
CA ILE A 518 -27.36 19.69 23.97
C ILE A 518 -27.57 19.91 25.49
N THR A 519 -28.53 19.21 26.06
CA THR A 519 -28.69 19.11 27.53
C THR A 519 -28.32 17.72 27.99
N VAL A 520 -27.24 17.62 28.75
CA VAL A 520 -26.78 16.34 29.31
C VAL A 520 -27.58 16.05 30.58
N VAL A 521 -28.14 14.86 30.66
CA VAL A 521 -28.94 14.38 31.78
C VAL A 521 -28.30 13.11 32.34
N VAL A 522 -28.01 13.11 33.64
CA VAL A 522 -27.43 11.97 34.36
C VAL A 522 -28.37 11.51 35.46
N SER A 523 -28.58 10.20 35.59
CA SER A 523 -29.43 9.58 36.62
C SER A 523 -28.66 9.13 37.87
N GLU A 524 -29.37 8.82 38.97
CA GLU A 524 -28.74 8.36 40.21
C GLU A 524 -28.09 6.99 40.06
N LYS A 525 -28.63 6.13 39.20
CA LYS A 525 -28.02 4.84 38.83
C LYS A 525 -26.94 4.94 37.75
N GLY A 526 -26.48 6.14 37.40
CA GLY A 526 -25.36 6.36 36.48
C GLY A 526 -25.71 6.16 35.00
N TRP A 527 -26.96 6.39 34.62
CA TRP A 527 -27.38 6.47 33.21
C TRP A 527 -27.16 7.89 32.68
N ILE A 528 -26.72 8.02 31.43
CA ILE A 528 -26.50 9.31 30.77
C ILE A 528 -27.27 9.39 29.45
N ARG A 529 -27.79 10.56 29.10
CA ARG A 529 -28.38 10.88 27.80
C ARG A 529 -28.21 12.36 27.44
N ALA A 530 -28.27 12.67 26.15
CA ALA A 530 -28.24 14.02 25.60
C ALA A 530 -29.57 14.38 24.94
N LEU A 531 -30.26 15.41 25.47
CA LEU A 531 -31.42 16.01 24.82
C LEU A 531 -30.96 17.03 23.79
N LYS A 532 -31.66 17.15 22.66
CA LYS A 532 -31.38 18.19 21.65
C LYS A 532 -31.80 19.56 22.19
N GLY A 533 -30.92 20.56 22.10
CA GLY A 533 -31.13 21.91 22.59
C GLY A 533 -30.87 22.08 24.10
N HIS A 534 -30.88 23.33 24.55
CA HIS A 534 -30.82 23.69 25.98
C HIS A 534 -32.23 23.65 26.58
N VAL A 535 -32.60 22.50 27.15
CA VAL A 535 -33.91 22.24 27.74
C VAL A 535 -33.88 22.59 29.22
N GLN A 536 -34.65 23.61 29.63
CA GLN A 536 -34.71 24.06 31.03
C GLN A 536 -35.70 23.26 31.88
N ASP A 537 -36.86 22.88 31.35
CA ASP A 537 -37.84 22.07 32.06
C ASP A 537 -37.58 20.57 31.84
N LEU A 538 -37.22 19.88 32.91
CA LEU A 538 -36.90 18.45 32.93
C LEU A 538 -37.97 17.61 33.64
N SER A 539 -39.10 18.21 34.01
CA SER A 539 -40.18 17.56 34.77
C SER A 539 -40.88 16.42 34.01
N THR A 540 -40.79 16.42 32.68
CA THR A 540 -41.39 15.41 31.78
C THR A 540 -40.48 14.20 31.52
N LEU A 541 -39.27 14.19 32.09
CA LEU A 541 -38.31 13.12 31.87
C LEU A 541 -38.71 11.81 32.55
N THR A 542 -38.66 10.72 31.81
CA THR A 542 -38.82 9.36 32.34
C THR A 542 -37.47 8.73 32.70
N PHE A 543 -37.44 7.93 33.76
CA PHE A 543 -36.28 7.18 34.26
C PHE A 543 -36.65 5.71 34.45
N LYS A 544 -35.65 4.83 34.63
CA LYS A 544 -35.90 3.41 34.97
C LYS A 544 -36.50 3.28 36.38
N THR A 545 -37.08 2.10 36.67
CA THR A 545 -37.64 1.80 37.99
C THR A 545 -36.61 2.03 39.11
N ASP A 546 -37.04 2.75 40.16
CA ASP A 546 -36.22 3.21 41.28
C ASP A 546 -35.01 4.08 40.87
N ASP A 547 -35.11 4.83 39.78
CA ASP A 547 -34.09 5.79 39.33
C ASP A 547 -34.70 7.19 39.19
N ARG A 548 -33.88 8.23 39.30
CA ARG A 548 -34.29 9.64 39.23
C ARG A 548 -33.14 10.52 38.76
N LEU A 549 -33.44 11.77 38.42
CA LEU A 549 -32.46 12.74 37.97
C LEU A 549 -31.35 12.92 39.02
N LYS A 550 -30.08 12.69 38.65
CA LYS A 550 -28.90 12.98 39.48
C LYS A 550 -28.31 14.37 39.24
N LEU A 551 -28.20 14.79 37.98
CA LEU A 551 -27.75 16.13 37.61
C LEU A 551 -28.06 16.37 36.13
N SER A 552 -28.05 17.65 35.74
CA SER A 552 -28.21 18.08 34.35
C SER A 552 -27.46 19.37 34.10
N PHE A 553 -26.92 19.54 32.90
CA PHE A 553 -26.22 20.76 32.49
C PHE A 553 -26.25 20.95 30.97
N PHE A 554 -26.03 22.19 30.53
CA PHE A 554 -25.90 22.54 29.12
C PHE A 554 -24.48 22.29 28.61
N ALA A 555 -24.39 21.75 27.40
CA ALA A 555 -23.15 21.46 26.69
C ALA A 555 -23.38 21.56 25.17
N GLU A 556 -22.33 21.34 24.39
CA GLU A 556 -22.40 21.20 22.94
C GLU A 556 -21.97 19.78 22.55
N THR A 557 -22.32 19.33 21.34
CA THR A 557 -21.88 18.03 20.79
C THR A 557 -20.35 17.89 20.76
N THR A 558 -19.61 19.00 20.62
CA THR A 558 -18.13 19.04 20.65
C THR A 558 -17.55 19.11 22.07
N SER A 559 -18.38 19.23 23.11
CA SER A 559 -17.90 19.33 24.50
C SER A 559 -17.32 18.02 25.01
N LYS A 560 -16.18 18.10 25.70
CA LYS A 560 -15.61 17.01 26.50
C LYS A 560 -16.24 17.04 27.90
N LEU A 561 -16.64 15.89 28.42
CA LEU A 561 -17.30 15.72 29.72
C LEU A 561 -16.39 14.91 30.64
N LEU A 562 -16.03 15.49 31.79
CA LEU A 562 -15.24 14.82 32.81
C LEU A 562 -16.16 14.05 33.76
N VAL A 563 -15.87 12.76 33.94
CA VAL A 563 -16.60 11.83 34.79
C VAL A 563 -15.67 11.35 35.90
N PHE A 564 -16.01 11.66 37.16
CA PHE A 564 -15.20 11.30 38.32
C PHE A 564 -15.77 10.06 39.00
N ALA A 565 -14.93 9.08 39.30
CA ALA A 565 -15.34 7.84 39.97
C ALA A 565 -14.74 7.71 41.39
N THR A 566 -15.41 6.91 42.22
CA THR A 566 -15.05 6.67 43.63
C THR A 566 -13.66 6.06 43.83
N ASN A 567 -13.10 5.36 42.84
CA ASN A 567 -11.71 4.88 42.85
C ASN A 567 -10.66 5.96 42.53
N GLY A 568 -11.07 7.23 42.43
CA GLY A 568 -10.16 8.34 42.13
C GLY A 568 -9.71 8.42 40.67
N LYS A 569 -10.33 7.64 39.76
CA LYS A 569 -10.15 7.77 38.31
C LYS A 569 -11.07 8.84 37.73
N VAL A 570 -10.59 9.51 36.69
CA VAL A 570 -11.35 10.44 35.84
C VAL A 570 -11.43 9.88 34.43
N PHE A 571 -12.61 9.93 33.84
CA PHE A 571 -12.88 9.51 32.47
C PHE A 571 -13.36 10.70 31.64
N THR A 572 -13.12 10.67 30.33
CA THR A 572 -13.61 11.68 29.40
C THR A 572 -14.66 11.06 28.47
N LEU A 573 -15.82 11.69 28.37
CA LEU A 573 -16.85 11.39 27.37
C LEU A 573 -16.98 12.55 26.38
N GLU A 574 -17.35 12.27 25.15
CA GLU A 574 -17.66 13.28 24.12
C GLU A 574 -19.18 13.47 24.04
N GLY A 575 -19.62 14.73 23.96
CA GLY A 575 -21.05 15.08 23.86
C GLY A 575 -21.75 14.43 22.66
N SER A 576 -21.06 14.33 21.52
CA SER A 576 -21.55 13.72 20.27
C SER A 576 -21.77 12.21 20.35
N LYS A 577 -21.10 11.53 21.30
CA LYS A 577 -21.20 10.08 21.51
C LYS A 577 -22.23 9.70 22.57
N LEU A 578 -22.91 10.67 23.17
CA LEU A 578 -23.96 10.40 24.14
C LEU A 578 -25.22 9.86 23.45
N PRO A 579 -25.95 8.91 24.08
CA PRO A 579 -27.20 8.43 23.53
C PRO A 579 -28.23 9.59 23.50
N GLY A 580 -29.02 9.63 22.44
CA GLY A 580 -30.04 10.66 22.26
C GLY A 580 -31.14 10.64 23.32
N GLY A 581 -31.94 11.70 23.37
CA GLY A 581 -32.93 11.93 24.45
C GLY A 581 -34.12 10.97 24.54
N ARG A 582 -34.22 9.95 23.68
CA ARG A 582 -35.31 8.96 23.73
C ARG A 582 -34.99 7.86 24.75
N GLY A 583 -35.99 7.48 25.56
CA GLY A 583 -35.82 6.45 26.59
C GLY A 583 -34.92 6.92 27.75
N ALA A 584 -34.41 5.98 28.54
CA ALA A 584 -33.66 6.28 29.77
C ALA A 584 -32.16 6.61 29.57
N GLY A 585 -31.67 6.61 28.32
CA GLY A 585 -30.23 6.73 28.02
C GLY A 585 -29.49 5.40 28.08
N GLU A 586 -28.19 5.45 28.35
CA GLU A 586 -27.33 4.26 28.53
C GLU A 586 -26.54 4.35 29.85
N PRO A 587 -26.18 3.21 30.47
CA PRO A 587 -25.27 3.20 31.61
C PRO A 587 -23.89 3.73 31.22
N MET A 588 -23.38 4.73 31.94
CA MET A 588 -22.03 5.29 31.70
C MET A 588 -20.92 4.24 31.79
N ARG A 589 -21.12 3.18 32.58
CA ARG A 589 -20.20 2.04 32.72
C ARG A 589 -20.01 1.22 31.42
N LEU A 590 -20.87 1.39 30.40
CA LEU A 590 -20.64 0.79 29.08
C LEU A 590 -19.71 1.66 28.21
N MET A 591 -19.54 2.94 28.56
CA MET A 591 -18.75 3.89 27.79
C MET A 591 -17.27 3.84 28.18
N PHE A 592 -16.95 3.52 29.44
CA PHE A 592 -15.59 3.38 29.97
C PHE A 592 -15.45 2.23 30.98
N ASP A 593 -14.22 1.80 31.23
CA ASP A 593 -13.90 0.64 32.07
C ASP A 593 -13.89 1.04 33.56
N LEU A 594 -15.02 0.83 34.24
CA LEU A 594 -15.15 1.01 35.69
C LEU A 594 -15.51 -0.31 36.37
N GLU A 595 -14.72 -0.68 37.39
CA GLU A 595 -14.93 -1.88 38.22
C GLU A 595 -16.30 -1.83 38.93
N GLN A 596 -16.89 -3.00 39.24
CA GLN A 596 -18.29 -3.07 39.70
C GLN A 596 -18.50 -2.38 41.06
N GLU A 597 -17.53 -2.51 41.95
CA GLU A 597 -17.47 -1.94 43.29
C GLU A 597 -17.36 -0.41 43.35
N HIS A 598 -17.16 0.28 42.21
CA HIS A 598 -16.98 1.72 42.17
C HIS A 598 -18.13 2.46 41.46
N ASP A 599 -18.60 3.54 42.08
CA ASP A 599 -19.64 4.43 41.56
C ASP A 599 -19.12 5.77 41.02
N ILE A 600 -20.00 6.48 40.31
CA ILE A 600 -19.74 7.82 39.78
C ILE A 600 -20.00 8.87 40.86
N VAL A 601 -19.01 9.72 41.11
CA VAL A 601 -19.07 10.85 42.04
C VAL A 601 -19.77 12.02 41.36
N GLU A 602 -19.17 12.57 40.30
CA GLU A 602 -19.57 13.82 39.65
C GLU A 602 -19.39 13.74 38.12
N VAL A 603 -20.20 14.50 37.36
CA VAL A 603 -20.04 14.66 35.90
C VAL A 603 -20.17 16.13 35.55
N THR A 604 -19.21 16.68 34.80
CA THR A 604 -19.12 18.11 34.47
C THR A 604 -18.57 18.34 33.07
N PRO A 605 -18.97 19.40 32.35
CA PRO A 605 -18.31 19.80 31.13
C PRO A 605 -16.90 20.34 31.45
N TYR A 606 -15.94 19.97 30.58
CA TYR A 606 -14.61 20.55 30.55
C TYR A 606 -14.68 22.00 30.04
N ARG A 607 -14.07 22.94 30.76
CA ARG A 607 -14.01 24.37 30.36
C ARG A 607 -12.59 24.90 30.17
N GLY A 608 -11.59 24.17 30.65
CA GLY A 608 -10.19 24.56 30.60
C GLY A 608 -9.83 25.66 31.61
N GLY A 609 -8.58 25.66 32.08
CA GLY A 609 -8.00 26.73 32.89
C GLY A 609 -8.55 26.91 34.32
N ARG A 610 -9.47 26.05 34.79
CA ARG A 610 -9.92 26.02 36.20
C ARG A 610 -9.06 25.08 37.03
N LYS A 611 -9.20 25.18 38.36
CA LYS A 611 -8.65 24.20 39.32
C LYS A 611 -9.78 23.47 40.03
N ALA A 612 -9.59 22.18 40.26
CA ALA A 612 -10.50 21.35 41.03
C ALA A 612 -9.84 20.89 42.35
N LEU A 613 -10.57 20.97 43.45
CA LEU A 613 -10.25 20.35 44.72
C LEU A 613 -10.87 18.95 44.75
N LEU A 614 -10.01 17.93 44.77
CA LEU A 614 -10.41 16.53 44.95
C LEU A 614 -10.20 16.14 46.41
N ALA A 615 -11.18 15.45 47.01
CA ALA A 615 -11.07 14.97 48.37
C ALA A 615 -11.69 13.59 48.59
N SER A 616 -11.00 12.76 49.38
CA SER A 616 -11.43 11.42 49.74
C SER A 616 -12.28 11.40 51.01
N ARG A 617 -12.92 10.27 51.29
CA ARG A 617 -13.76 10.06 52.47
C ARG A 617 -12.96 10.11 53.77
N GLU A 618 -11.68 9.76 53.76
CA GLU A 618 -10.76 10.01 54.89
C GLU A 618 -10.40 11.50 55.09
N GLY A 619 -10.88 12.38 54.20
CA GLY A 619 -10.64 13.81 54.17
C GLY A 619 -9.19 14.16 53.88
N ARG A 620 -8.56 13.41 52.97
CA ARG A 620 -7.35 13.84 52.28
C ARG A 620 -7.75 14.54 50.97
N GLY A 621 -6.95 15.47 50.48
CA GLY A 621 -7.25 16.14 49.21
C GLY A 621 -6.12 17.02 48.69
N PHE A 622 -6.24 17.45 47.44
CA PHE A 622 -5.30 18.32 46.75
C PHE A 622 -5.98 19.07 45.59
N LEU A 623 -5.34 20.13 45.11
CA LEU A 623 -5.76 20.87 43.93
C LEU A 623 -5.16 20.27 42.66
N VAL A 624 -5.94 20.21 41.59
CA VAL A 624 -5.48 19.73 40.27
C VAL A 624 -6.00 20.66 39.19
N ALA A 625 -5.14 20.98 38.21
CA ALA A 625 -5.54 21.76 37.05
C ALA A 625 -6.53 20.96 36.20
N GLU A 626 -7.61 21.61 35.74
CA GLU A 626 -8.66 20.94 34.97
C GLU A 626 -8.13 20.33 33.67
N ASP A 627 -7.16 20.99 33.04
CA ASP A 627 -6.51 20.54 31.79
C ASP A 627 -5.78 19.20 31.99
N GLU A 628 -5.34 18.90 33.22
CA GLU A 628 -4.72 17.63 33.57
C GLU A 628 -5.74 16.51 33.85
N LEU A 629 -7.04 16.79 33.86
CA LEU A 629 -8.07 15.78 34.15
C LEU A 629 -8.57 15.03 32.91
N ILE A 630 -8.17 15.46 31.71
CA ILE A 630 -8.56 14.81 30.46
C ILE A 630 -7.90 13.42 30.37
N ALA A 631 -8.73 12.39 30.19
CA ALA A 631 -8.31 11.02 29.93
C ALA A 631 -8.49 10.65 28.45
N ASN A 632 -7.44 10.07 27.85
CA ASN A 632 -7.43 9.67 26.42
C ASN A 632 -7.78 8.20 26.19
N THR A 633 -8.11 7.44 27.24
CA THR A 633 -8.38 5.99 27.14
C THR A 633 -9.61 5.59 27.95
N ARG A 634 -10.25 4.49 27.56
CA ARG A 634 -11.41 3.92 28.28
C ARG A 634 -11.08 3.46 29.70
N LYS A 635 -9.81 3.21 30.01
CA LYS A 635 -9.35 2.88 31.38
C LYS A 635 -9.37 4.06 32.35
N GLY A 636 -9.58 5.28 31.83
CA GLY A 636 -9.53 6.51 32.61
C GLY A 636 -8.12 6.89 33.05
N LYS A 637 -8.01 8.02 33.73
CA LYS A 637 -6.78 8.55 34.33
C LYS A 637 -6.89 8.44 35.85
N GLY A 638 -5.99 7.70 36.49
CA GLY A 638 -5.90 7.67 37.95
C GLY A 638 -5.32 8.97 38.48
N VAL A 639 -6.15 9.79 39.14
CA VAL A 639 -5.77 11.11 39.65
C VAL A 639 -5.62 11.04 41.17
N MET A 640 -6.65 10.60 41.87
CA MET A 640 -6.61 10.45 43.32
C MET A 640 -6.30 9.01 43.72
N GLY A 641 -5.26 8.82 44.55
CA GLY A 641 -4.95 7.51 45.10
C GLY A 641 -5.82 7.21 46.32
N VAL A 642 -6.73 6.25 46.20
CA VAL A 642 -7.62 5.76 47.27
C VAL A 642 -7.59 4.23 47.29
N ASP A 643 -7.62 3.67 48.50
CA ASP A 643 -7.65 2.22 48.72
C ASP A 643 -8.89 1.92 49.57
N MET A 644 -9.73 0.96 49.16
CA MET A 644 -10.94 0.59 49.91
C MET A 644 -10.59 0.31 51.39
N PRO A 645 -11.33 0.89 52.36
CA PRO A 645 -12.64 1.54 52.22
C PRO A 645 -12.61 3.05 51.93
N ASP A 646 -11.45 3.68 51.69
CA ASP A 646 -11.37 5.08 51.27
C ASP A 646 -11.72 5.22 49.79
N GLU A 647 -12.38 6.33 49.45
CA GLU A 647 -12.93 6.60 48.12
C GLU A 647 -12.91 8.11 47.86
N LEU A 648 -12.79 8.51 46.59
CA LEU A 648 -13.05 9.90 46.17
C LEU A 648 -14.51 10.23 46.52
N ALA A 649 -14.69 11.25 47.36
CA ALA A 649 -15.99 11.59 47.93
C ALA A 649 -16.49 12.97 47.50
N ALA A 650 -15.59 13.90 47.15
CA ALA A 650 -15.97 15.24 46.71
C ALA A 650 -15.05 15.78 45.60
N VAL A 651 -15.68 16.47 44.65
CA VAL A 651 -15.03 17.24 43.57
C VAL A 651 -15.63 18.65 43.60
N ARG A 652 -14.81 19.67 43.82
CA ARG A 652 -15.26 21.07 43.81
C ARG A 652 -14.32 21.91 42.95
N PHE A 653 -14.85 22.60 41.95
CA PHE A 653 -14.05 23.60 41.25
C PHE A 653 -13.84 24.81 42.17
N VAL A 654 -12.64 25.34 42.16
CA VAL A 654 -12.22 26.42 43.07
C VAL A 654 -13.03 27.68 42.78
N GLU A 655 -13.68 28.18 43.83
CA GLU A 655 -14.39 29.45 43.86
C GLU A 655 -13.95 30.14 45.16
N GLY A 656 -13.27 31.28 45.06
CA GLY A 656 -12.74 32.02 46.21
C GLY A 656 -11.45 31.47 46.80
N ASP A 657 -11.16 31.84 48.04
CA ASP A 657 -9.84 31.76 48.68
C ASP A 657 -9.78 30.85 49.92
N HIS A 658 -10.91 30.27 50.37
CA HIS A 658 -11.00 29.42 51.55
C HIS A 658 -11.74 28.10 51.28
N VAL A 659 -11.43 27.09 52.10
CA VAL A 659 -12.11 25.78 52.12
C VAL A 659 -12.87 25.65 53.43
N ALA A 660 -14.14 25.30 53.33
CA ALA A 660 -14.95 24.80 54.45
C ALA A 660 -15.14 23.29 54.30
N ILE A 661 -14.77 22.52 55.33
CA ILE A 661 -14.88 21.06 55.35
C ILE A 661 -15.62 20.60 56.61
N VAL A 662 -16.48 19.58 56.47
CA VAL A 662 -17.26 19.04 57.58
C VAL A 662 -17.25 17.50 57.58
N GLY A 663 -17.04 16.93 58.77
CA GLY A 663 -17.03 15.48 58.99
C GLY A 663 -18.32 14.90 59.54
N LEU A 664 -18.38 13.57 59.61
CA LEU A 664 -19.48 12.83 60.23
C LEU A 664 -19.60 13.12 61.72
N ASN A 665 -18.47 13.42 62.37
CA ASN A 665 -18.38 13.93 63.74
C ASN A 665 -19.02 15.32 63.95
N ARG A 666 -19.64 15.89 62.91
CA ARG A 666 -20.29 17.20 62.91
C ARG A 666 -19.34 18.32 63.35
N LYS A 667 -18.08 18.24 62.93
CA LYS A 667 -17.11 19.32 63.11
C LYS A 667 -16.83 20.01 61.78
N LEU A 668 -17.04 21.32 61.75
CA LEU A 668 -16.70 22.22 60.65
C LEU A 668 -15.32 22.83 60.90
N LEU A 669 -14.50 22.87 59.86
CA LEU A 669 -13.22 23.57 59.82
C LEU A 669 -13.20 24.47 58.58
N VAL A 670 -12.76 25.71 58.75
CA VAL A 670 -12.51 26.66 57.66
C VAL A 670 -11.01 26.97 57.64
N PHE A 671 -10.37 26.91 56.48
CA PHE A 671 -8.95 27.25 56.35
C PHE A 671 -8.63 27.84 54.96
N PRO A 672 -7.55 28.63 54.83
CA PRO A 672 -7.14 29.20 53.55
C PRO A 672 -6.81 28.13 52.50
N LEU A 673 -7.29 28.32 51.27
CA LEU A 673 -7.12 27.38 50.16
C LEU A 673 -5.64 27.16 49.81
N ASN A 674 -4.79 28.18 49.99
CA ASN A 674 -3.35 28.11 49.73
C ASN A 674 -2.60 27.11 50.63
N GLN A 675 -3.24 26.57 51.68
CA GLN A 675 -2.70 25.48 52.49
C GLN A 675 -2.85 24.10 51.84
N VAL A 676 -3.62 24.00 50.75
CA VAL A 676 -3.80 22.78 49.95
C VAL A 676 -2.81 22.80 48.79
N PRO A 677 -1.94 21.77 48.64
CA PRO A 677 -0.99 21.71 47.54
C PRO A 677 -1.70 21.41 46.21
N GLU A 678 -1.10 21.89 45.13
CA GLU A 678 -1.44 21.54 43.77
C GLU A 678 -0.62 20.34 43.30
N MET A 679 -1.27 19.33 42.74
CA MET A 679 -0.67 18.06 42.32
C MET A 679 -1.39 17.51 41.09
N ALA A 680 -0.64 16.87 40.18
CA ALA A 680 -1.22 16.17 39.03
C ALA A 680 -1.89 14.84 39.39
N ARG A 681 -1.37 14.15 40.42
CA ARG A 681 -1.92 12.91 40.98
C ARG A 681 -1.38 12.64 42.39
N GLY A 682 -2.11 11.89 43.20
CA GLY A 682 -1.62 11.40 44.50
C GLY A 682 -2.72 11.17 45.54
N LYS A 683 -2.34 10.84 46.78
CA LYS A 683 -3.28 10.66 47.91
C LYS A 683 -3.71 12.00 48.57
N GLY A 684 -3.10 13.12 48.18
CA GLY A 684 -3.33 14.42 48.80
C GLY A 684 -2.89 14.54 50.25
N VAL A 685 -3.09 15.73 50.81
CA VAL A 685 -2.80 16.07 52.21
C VAL A 685 -4.07 15.99 53.05
N ARG A 686 -3.94 15.74 54.36
CA ARG A 686 -5.09 15.76 55.27
C ARG A 686 -5.71 17.16 55.31
N LEU A 687 -7.00 17.27 55.05
CA LEU A 687 -7.78 18.51 55.08
C LEU A 687 -8.35 18.78 56.49
N GLN A 688 -8.87 17.74 57.16
CA GLN A 688 -9.37 17.79 58.53
C GLN A 688 -8.97 16.53 59.29
N LYS A 689 -8.75 16.63 60.61
CA LYS A 689 -8.48 15.47 61.47
C LYS A 689 -9.77 14.90 62.06
N TYR A 690 -10.04 13.64 61.75
CA TYR A 690 -11.17 12.89 62.32
C TYR A 690 -10.67 11.96 63.43
N LYS A 691 -11.48 11.84 64.51
CA LYS A 691 -11.30 10.78 65.51
C LYS A 691 -12.00 9.51 65.04
N GLU A 692 -13.22 9.65 64.51
CA GLU A 692 -14.05 8.63 63.86
C GLU A 692 -14.93 9.30 62.78
N GLY A 693 -15.26 8.59 61.69
CA GLY A 693 -16.36 8.95 60.79
C GLY A 693 -16.05 9.73 59.48
N GLY A 694 -14.82 10.16 59.23
CA GLY A 694 -14.41 10.74 57.94
C GLY A 694 -15.13 12.03 57.51
N MET A 695 -14.84 12.48 56.28
CA MET A 695 -15.41 13.64 55.62
C MET A 695 -16.83 13.36 55.09
N VAL A 696 -17.74 14.32 55.24
CA VAL A 696 -19.09 14.26 54.65
C VAL A 696 -19.24 15.18 53.45
N ASP A 697 -18.76 16.42 53.55
CA ASP A 697 -18.85 17.39 52.46
C ASP A 697 -17.78 18.48 52.59
N LEU A 698 -17.50 19.17 51.49
CA LEU A 698 -16.62 20.32 51.45
C LEU A 698 -17.10 21.35 50.42
N LYS A 699 -16.74 22.62 50.63
CA LYS A 699 -17.01 23.73 49.72
C LYS A 699 -15.84 24.72 49.71
N THR A 700 -15.56 25.27 48.54
CA THR A 700 -14.69 26.44 48.33
C THR A 700 -15.53 27.70 48.33
N PHE A 701 -15.04 28.78 48.95
CA PHE A 701 -15.73 30.08 48.96
C PHE A 701 -14.76 31.24 49.20
N THR A 702 -15.19 32.45 48.86
CA THR A 702 -14.46 33.69 49.20
C THR A 702 -14.79 34.07 50.63
N LEU A 703 -13.80 34.19 51.52
CA LEU A 703 -14.04 34.47 52.93
C LEU A 703 -14.80 35.80 53.15
N ALA A 704 -14.49 36.81 52.35
CA ALA A 704 -15.13 38.12 52.42
C ALA A 704 -16.65 38.06 52.18
N ASP A 705 -17.12 37.13 51.36
CA ASP A 705 -18.53 36.95 51.02
C ASP A 705 -19.28 36.11 52.07
N GLY A 706 -18.54 35.47 52.99
CA GLY A 706 -19.09 34.59 54.01
C GLY A 706 -19.40 33.17 53.55
N LEU A 707 -19.55 32.26 54.51
CA LEU A 707 -19.87 30.86 54.25
C LEU A 707 -21.38 30.68 54.10
N THR A 708 -21.79 30.09 52.98
CA THR A 708 -23.21 29.91 52.64
C THR A 708 -23.62 28.44 52.52
N TRP A 709 -24.83 28.13 53.02
CA TRP A 709 -25.50 26.83 52.84
C TRP A 709 -27.02 26.99 52.77
N LYS A 710 -27.73 25.94 52.36
CA LYS A 710 -29.20 25.92 52.30
C LYS A 710 -29.81 25.04 53.40
N ASP A 711 -30.95 25.45 53.97
CA ASP A 711 -31.72 24.66 54.93
C ASP A 711 -32.81 23.80 54.28
N SER A 712 -33.60 23.08 55.09
CA SER A 712 -34.67 22.19 54.61
C SER A 712 -35.81 22.88 53.88
N SER A 713 -35.90 24.20 53.96
CA SER A 713 -36.90 25.04 53.30
C SER A 713 -36.28 25.85 52.15
N ASP A 714 -35.11 25.43 51.66
CA ASP A 714 -34.34 26.07 50.58
C ASP A 714 -33.89 27.52 50.88
N ARG A 715 -33.89 27.94 52.15
CA ARG A 715 -33.40 29.26 52.54
C ARG A 715 -31.87 29.26 52.62
N THR A 716 -31.25 30.27 52.03
CA THR A 716 -29.80 30.48 52.10
C THR A 716 -29.41 31.10 53.44
N TRP A 717 -28.63 30.37 54.21
CA TRP A 717 -27.92 30.88 55.39
C TRP A 717 -26.56 31.41 54.95
N THR A 718 -26.17 32.57 55.50
CA THR A 718 -24.85 33.18 55.27
C THR A 718 -24.25 33.51 56.62
N VAL A 719 -23.03 33.03 56.88
CA VAL A 719 -22.24 33.40 58.06
C VAL A 719 -21.12 34.31 57.60
N SER A 720 -21.11 35.54 58.12
CA SER A 720 -20.15 36.56 57.73
C SER A 720 -18.73 36.18 58.15
N GLN A 721 -17.72 36.83 57.56
CA GLN A 721 -16.32 36.65 57.96
C GLN A 721 -16.11 36.89 59.47
N ALA A 722 -16.76 37.91 60.04
CA ALA A 722 -16.63 38.25 61.46
C ALA A 722 -17.13 37.12 62.37
N ASP A 723 -18.22 36.46 61.96
CA ASP A 723 -18.82 35.37 62.71
C ASP A 723 -18.09 34.04 62.48
N LEU A 724 -17.35 33.88 61.38
CA LEU A 724 -16.59 32.66 61.07
C LEU A 724 -15.29 32.49 61.88
N PHE A 725 -14.87 33.51 62.65
CA PHE A 725 -13.59 33.52 63.35
C PHE A 725 -13.35 32.28 64.21
N GLU A 726 -14.40 31.74 64.84
CA GLU A 726 -14.25 30.54 65.68
C GLU A 726 -13.97 29.25 64.91
N TRP A 727 -14.32 29.19 63.63
CA TRP A 727 -14.15 28.01 62.76
C TRP A 727 -12.94 28.11 61.84
N ILE A 728 -12.34 29.29 61.72
CA ILE A 728 -11.09 29.50 60.99
C ILE A 728 -9.95 28.87 61.80
N GLY A 729 -9.23 27.95 61.17
CA GLY A 729 -8.08 27.25 61.75
C GLY A 729 -7.06 26.88 60.69
N ASN A 730 -6.13 25.99 61.05
CA ASN A 730 -5.18 25.44 60.11
C ASN A 730 -5.72 24.15 59.49
N ARG A 731 -5.30 23.88 58.25
CA ARG A 731 -5.52 22.59 57.59
C ARG A 731 -5.07 21.46 58.52
N ALA A 732 -5.90 20.42 58.61
CA ALA A 732 -5.74 19.25 59.50
C ALA A 732 -6.10 19.46 60.99
N ASP A 733 -6.66 20.60 61.38
CA ASP A 733 -7.31 20.73 62.68
C ASP A 733 -8.57 19.86 62.78
N ALA A 734 -9.08 19.65 64.00
CA ALA A 734 -10.26 18.80 64.22
C ALA A 734 -11.59 19.51 63.86
N GLY A 735 -11.60 20.83 63.76
CA GLY A 735 -12.79 21.66 63.61
C GLY A 735 -13.64 21.79 64.89
N LYS A 736 -14.72 22.57 64.81
CA LYS A 736 -15.70 22.82 65.89
C LYS A 736 -17.12 22.52 65.45
N LEU A 737 -18.07 22.41 66.37
CA LEU A 737 -19.48 22.23 66.02
C LEU A 737 -19.94 23.36 65.08
N PRO A 738 -20.61 23.07 63.95
CA PRO A 738 -21.00 24.07 62.98
C PRO A 738 -21.98 25.10 63.58
N PRO A 739 -22.09 26.29 62.98
CA PRO A 739 -23.01 27.33 63.45
C PRO A 739 -24.46 26.85 63.55
N LYS A 740 -25.25 27.53 64.38
CA LYS A 740 -26.70 27.28 64.46
C LYS A 740 -27.33 27.46 63.07
N GLY A 741 -28.19 26.52 62.67
CA GLY A 741 -28.81 26.50 61.34
C GLY A 741 -28.09 25.61 60.31
N PHE A 742 -26.92 25.04 60.63
CA PHE A 742 -26.26 24.09 59.73
C PHE A 742 -27.02 22.75 59.63
N PRO A 743 -27.20 22.19 58.42
CA PRO A 743 -28.03 21.00 58.20
C PRO A 743 -27.57 19.80 59.03
N LYS A 744 -28.53 19.02 59.56
CA LYS A 744 -28.24 17.78 60.29
C LYS A 744 -27.59 16.70 59.41
N THR A 745 -27.70 16.83 58.09
CA THR A 745 -27.06 15.96 57.10
C THR A 745 -25.56 16.21 56.94
N ASN A 746 -25.02 17.25 57.59
CA ASN A 746 -23.63 17.70 57.45
C ASN A 746 -23.23 18.02 56.00
N LYS A 747 -24.18 18.50 55.17
CA LYS A 747 -23.92 18.93 53.79
C LYS A 747 -24.19 20.42 53.64
N PHE A 748 -23.41 21.09 52.79
CA PHE A 748 -23.60 22.53 52.50
C PHE A 748 -24.84 22.80 51.63
N VAL A 749 -25.43 21.75 51.05
CA VAL A 749 -26.67 21.83 50.26
C VAL A 749 -27.69 20.84 50.81
N PHE A 750 -28.92 21.30 51.09
CA PHE A 750 -30.03 20.43 51.45
C PHE A 750 -30.68 19.84 50.19
N GLY A 751 -30.75 18.52 50.09
CA GLY A 751 -31.29 17.83 48.91
C GLY A 751 -32.80 17.57 49.01
N LEU A 752 -33.58 18.18 48.12
CA LEU A 752 -34.90 17.67 47.71
C LEU A 752 -34.66 16.59 46.65
N ARG A 753 -34.57 15.33 47.08
CA ARG A 753 -34.80 14.17 46.21
C ARG A 753 -35.56 13.09 46.98
N SER A 754 -36.87 13.09 46.81
CA SER A 754 -37.80 12.01 47.16
C SER A 754 -39.01 12.18 46.24
N VAL A 755 -39.48 11.12 45.58
CA VAL A 755 -40.62 10.35 46.09
C VAL A 755 -40.34 8.82 46.04
N SER A 756 -40.52 8.15 47.18
CA SER A 756 -40.59 6.68 47.41
C SER A 756 -42.07 6.22 47.37
N ALA A 757 -42.53 4.96 47.25
CA ALA A 757 -41.98 3.67 47.69
C ALA A 757 -42.66 2.44 47.02
N ALA A 758 -41.84 1.43 46.73
CA ALA A 758 -41.93 -0.03 46.85
C ALA A 758 -43.25 -0.79 47.18
N VAL A 759 -43.41 -1.98 46.55
CA VAL A 759 -43.59 -3.29 47.25
C VAL A 759 -42.79 -4.38 46.51
N ALA A 760 -42.17 -5.24 47.31
CA ALA A 760 -41.18 -6.30 47.05
C ALA A 760 -41.69 -7.57 46.32
N ALA A 761 -40.76 -8.39 45.80
CA ALA A 761 -40.57 -9.82 46.18
C ALA A 761 -39.78 -10.66 45.12
N LEU A 762 -38.74 -11.39 45.59
CA LEU A 762 -38.26 -12.74 45.19
C LEU A 762 -37.92 -13.01 43.68
N VAL A 763 -36.88 -13.72 43.21
CA VAL A 763 -36.04 -14.81 43.73
C VAL A 763 -34.89 -15.10 42.74
N LEU A 764 -33.79 -15.61 43.32
CA LEU A 764 -32.64 -16.39 42.84
C LEU A 764 -32.47 -16.77 41.35
N GLY A 765 -31.22 -16.73 40.89
CA GLY A 765 -30.68 -17.63 39.86
C GLY A 765 -29.24 -17.29 39.43
N ALA A 766 -28.30 -18.20 39.74
CA ALA A 766 -26.88 -18.27 39.31
C ALA A 766 -26.61 -17.79 37.87
N GLY A 767 -25.46 -17.25 37.47
CA GLY A 767 -24.11 -17.32 38.00
C GLY A 767 -23.14 -17.57 36.82
N LEU A 768 -22.14 -16.69 36.65
CA LEU A 768 -20.82 -16.89 36.00
C LEU A 768 -20.81 -17.30 34.50
N ALA A 769 -19.87 -16.95 33.62
CA ALA A 769 -18.68 -16.12 33.55
C ALA A 769 -18.26 -16.16 32.06
N GLY A 770 -17.47 -15.19 31.56
CA GLY A 770 -16.87 -15.33 30.22
C GLY A 770 -16.42 -14.04 29.56
N THR A 771 -15.26 -13.56 29.97
CA THR A 771 -14.48 -12.43 29.46
C THR A 771 -14.14 -12.51 27.97
N ALA A 772 -14.31 -11.38 27.28
CA ALA A 772 -13.73 -11.10 25.98
C ALA A 772 -12.20 -10.90 26.10
N ALA A 773 -11.43 -11.64 25.32
CA ALA A 773 -10.00 -11.41 25.12
C ALA A 773 -9.79 -10.75 23.75
N LEU A 774 -9.17 -9.56 23.78
CA LEU A 774 -8.63 -8.86 22.62
C LEU A 774 -7.43 -9.66 22.08
N ALA A 775 -7.49 -10.07 20.80
CA ALA A 775 -6.39 -10.77 20.15
C ALA A 775 -5.26 -9.79 19.79
N GLN A 776 -4.14 -9.93 20.48
CA GLN A 776 -2.82 -9.60 19.97
C GLN A 776 -2.40 -10.64 18.91
N THR A 777 -1.66 -10.24 17.89
CA THR A 777 -1.11 -11.12 16.85
C THR A 777 0.12 -11.87 17.40
N PRO A 778 0.09 -13.20 17.57
CA PRO A 778 1.29 -13.97 17.90
C PRO A 778 1.99 -14.44 16.62
N SER A 779 3.31 -14.49 16.65
CA SER A 779 4.23 -14.87 15.56
C SER A 779 4.27 -16.39 15.26
N GLY A 780 3.13 -17.10 15.30
CA GLY A 780 3.04 -18.56 15.09
C GLY A 780 2.31 -18.94 13.78
N SER A 781 2.61 -20.14 13.24
CA SER A 781 1.90 -20.68 12.07
C SER A 781 0.40 -20.84 12.37
N THR A 782 -0.46 -20.72 11.35
CA THR A 782 -1.92 -20.78 11.52
C THR A 782 -2.36 -22.12 12.10
N LEU A 783 -1.71 -23.23 11.71
CA LEU A 783 -1.96 -24.55 12.28
C LEU A 783 -1.68 -24.59 13.80
N ALA A 784 -0.57 -23.98 14.26
CA ALA A 784 -0.23 -23.95 15.68
C ALA A 784 -1.31 -23.21 16.49
N ARG A 785 -1.75 -22.04 15.99
CA ARG A 785 -2.83 -21.26 16.61
C ARG A 785 -4.15 -22.02 16.65
N ILE A 786 -4.48 -22.76 15.59
CA ILE A 786 -5.68 -23.61 15.55
C ILE A 786 -5.59 -24.71 16.61
N LYS A 787 -4.46 -25.41 16.68
CA LYS A 787 -4.25 -26.49 17.67
C LYS A 787 -4.32 -25.96 19.11
N GLU A 788 -3.69 -24.82 19.38
CA GLU A 788 -3.74 -24.15 20.69
C GLU A 788 -5.16 -23.73 21.06
N ARG A 789 -5.88 -23.13 20.12
CA ARG A 789 -7.28 -22.71 20.30
C ARG A 789 -8.26 -23.89 20.36
N GLY A 790 -7.85 -25.06 19.89
CA GLY A 790 -8.66 -26.29 19.88
C GLY A 790 -9.85 -26.29 18.92
N HIS A 791 -9.91 -25.34 17.97
CA HIS A 791 -10.92 -25.27 16.91
C HIS A 791 -10.48 -24.39 15.73
N ILE A 792 -11.01 -24.67 14.54
CA ILE A 792 -10.82 -23.87 13.31
C ILE A 792 -11.94 -22.83 13.16
N LEU A 793 -11.57 -21.61 12.76
CA LEU A 793 -12.49 -20.51 12.44
C LEU A 793 -12.67 -20.43 10.91
N CYS A 794 -13.88 -20.71 10.45
CA CYS A 794 -14.25 -20.75 9.04
C CYS A 794 -15.16 -19.58 8.67
N GLY A 795 -14.80 -18.85 7.61
CA GLY A 795 -15.72 -17.88 7.00
C GLY A 795 -16.71 -18.56 6.06
N ALA A 796 -18.01 -18.39 6.30
CA ALA A 796 -19.07 -18.94 5.45
C ALA A 796 -20.13 -17.89 5.10
N SER A 797 -20.85 -18.08 4.00
CA SER A 797 -22.06 -17.29 3.72
C SER A 797 -23.16 -17.67 4.68
N GLN A 798 -23.95 -16.70 5.15
CA GLN A 798 -25.17 -17.02 5.85
C GLN A 798 -26.32 -17.20 4.85
N GLY A 799 -27.04 -18.32 4.97
CA GLY A 799 -28.35 -18.48 4.34
C GLY A 799 -28.31 -18.89 2.87
N VAL A 800 -27.32 -19.67 2.43
CA VAL A 800 -27.29 -20.27 1.09
C VAL A 800 -27.65 -21.75 1.22
N PRO A 801 -28.89 -22.17 0.87
CA PRO A 801 -29.33 -23.55 1.02
C PRO A 801 -28.40 -24.52 0.28
N GLY A 802 -28.05 -25.63 0.92
CA GLY A 802 -27.13 -26.63 0.35
C GLY A 802 -25.65 -26.27 0.43
N PHE A 803 -25.26 -25.00 0.51
CA PHE A 803 -23.84 -24.61 0.63
C PHE A 803 -23.44 -24.29 2.06
N SER A 804 -24.19 -23.40 2.73
CA SER A 804 -23.91 -22.99 4.11
C SER A 804 -25.17 -22.45 4.77
N GLN A 805 -25.82 -23.32 5.54
CA GLN A 805 -27.06 -23.00 6.23
C GLN A 805 -27.04 -23.53 7.68
N PRO A 806 -27.14 -22.65 8.69
CA PRO A 806 -27.39 -23.07 10.06
C PRO A 806 -28.85 -23.54 10.20
N ASN A 807 -29.07 -24.62 10.96
CA ASN A 807 -30.40 -25.01 11.40
C ASN A 807 -30.86 -24.17 12.60
N ASP A 808 -32.08 -24.39 13.09
CA ASP A 808 -32.67 -23.64 14.22
C ASP A 808 -31.89 -23.78 15.53
N ALA A 809 -31.07 -24.84 15.66
CA ALA A 809 -30.16 -25.05 16.79
C ALA A 809 -28.78 -24.41 16.58
N GLY A 810 -28.57 -23.65 15.49
CA GLY A 810 -27.30 -23.02 15.15
C GLY A 810 -26.23 -23.96 14.57
N VAL A 811 -26.59 -25.21 14.25
CA VAL A 811 -25.68 -26.20 13.66
C VAL A 811 -25.59 -25.96 12.15
N TRP A 812 -24.39 -25.71 11.67
CA TRP A 812 -24.09 -25.43 10.27
C TRP A 812 -24.01 -26.72 9.45
N ARG A 813 -24.71 -26.75 8.31
CA ARG A 813 -24.65 -27.83 7.31
C ARG A 813 -24.62 -27.27 5.90
N GLY A 814 -24.11 -28.07 4.96
CA GLY A 814 -23.94 -27.71 3.55
C GLY A 814 -22.54 -28.02 3.02
N PHE A 815 -22.41 -27.93 1.71
CA PHE A 815 -21.19 -28.27 0.96
C PHE A 815 -19.94 -27.49 1.42
N ASP A 816 -20.05 -26.17 1.61
CA ASP A 816 -18.96 -25.32 2.10
C ASP A 816 -18.61 -25.64 3.55
N THR A 817 -19.63 -26.01 4.33
CA THR A 817 -19.44 -26.36 5.75
C THR A 817 -18.77 -27.71 5.89
N ASP A 818 -19.07 -28.67 5.01
CA ASP A 818 -18.47 -30.00 4.98
C ASP A 818 -16.96 -29.93 4.68
N PHE A 819 -16.53 -28.99 3.84
CA PHE A 819 -15.09 -28.73 3.65
C PHE A 819 -14.40 -28.29 4.95
N CYS A 820 -15.03 -27.41 5.72
CA CYS A 820 -14.49 -27.01 7.03
C CYS A 820 -14.55 -28.11 8.08
N ARG A 821 -15.58 -28.94 8.05
CA ARG A 821 -15.68 -30.16 8.88
C ARG A 821 -14.57 -31.14 8.53
N ALA A 822 -14.18 -31.25 7.25
CA ALA A 822 -13.06 -32.06 6.82
C ALA A 822 -11.73 -31.54 7.39
N LEU A 823 -11.49 -30.22 7.33
CA LEU A 823 -10.30 -29.62 7.97
C LEU A 823 -10.27 -29.87 9.49
N ALA A 824 -11.41 -29.74 10.17
CA ALA A 824 -11.52 -30.03 11.60
C ALA A 824 -11.25 -31.51 11.91
N ALA A 825 -11.80 -32.44 11.11
CA ALA A 825 -11.55 -33.87 11.23
C ALA A 825 -10.08 -34.23 10.96
N ALA A 826 -9.44 -33.59 9.99
CA ALA A 826 -8.02 -33.80 9.69
C ALA A 826 -7.11 -33.41 10.87
N ILE A 827 -7.42 -32.31 11.55
CA ILE A 827 -6.59 -31.76 12.63
C ILE A 827 -6.92 -32.40 13.99
N PHE A 828 -8.20 -32.59 14.29
CA PHE A 828 -8.68 -32.94 15.64
C PHE A 828 -9.36 -34.31 15.74
N ASP A 829 -9.57 -35.00 14.62
CA ASP A 829 -10.46 -36.16 14.54
C ASP A 829 -11.90 -35.89 15.01
N ASP A 830 -12.33 -34.63 14.93
CA ASP A 830 -13.63 -34.16 15.38
C ASP A 830 -14.14 -33.07 14.43
N PRO A 831 -15.17 -33.35 13.60
CA PRO A 831 -15.71 -32.38 12.64
C PRO A 831 -16.44 -31.21 13.31
N ASP A 832 -16.82 -31.32 14.58
CA ASP A 832 -17.54 -30.28 15.32
C ASP A 832 -16.58 -29.24 15.95
N LYS A 833 -15.27 -29.41 15.74
CA LYS A 833 -14.25 -28.37 15.98
C LYS A 833 -14.19 -27.29 14.89
N ALA A 834 -15.10 -27.31 13.92
CA ALA A 834 -15.31 -26.20 12.99
C ALA A 834 -16.29 -25.17 13.58
N ARG A 835 -15.85 -23.91 13.68
CA ARG A 835 -16.69 -22.77 14.07
C ARG A 835 -16.84 -21.84 12.88
N TYR A 836 -18.05 -21.31 12.69
CA TYR A 836 -18.39 -20.52 11.49
C TYR A 836 -18.65 -19.07 11.86
N LEU A 837 -18.05 -18.16 11.10
CA LEU A 837 -18.34 -16.73 11.13
C LEU A 837 -19.15 -16.40 9.86
N PRO A 838 -20.43 -15.97 9.99
CA PRO A 838 -21.20 -15.52 8.85
C PRO A 838 -20.61 -14.22 8.29
N LEU A 839 -20.28 -14.20 6.99
CA LEU A 839 -19.64 -13.05 6.34
C LEU A 839 -20.43 -12.60 5.12
N ALA A 840 -20.66 -11.28 5.04
CA ALA A 840 -21.19 -10.63 3.84
C ALA A 840 -20.18 -10.70 2.68
N SER A 841 -20.69 -10.60 1.45
CA SER A 841 -19.86 -10.75 0.24
C SER A 841 -18.69 -9.76 0.18
N LYS A 842 -18.91 -8.51 0.60
CA LYS A 842 -17.90 -7.44 0.59
C LYS A 842 -16.84 -7.57 1.69
N ASP A 843 -17.20 -8.14 2.85
CA ASP A 843 -16.32 -8.15 4.04
C ASP A 843 -15.47 -9.42 4.14
N ARG A 844 -15.78 -10.46 3.36
CA ARG A 844 -15.23 -11.82 3.55
C ARG A 844 -13.71 -11.92 3.38
N LEU A 845 -13.16 -11.24 2.37
CA LEU A 845 -11.72 -11.25 2.10
C LEU A 845 -10.96 -10.40 3.12
N ILE A 846 -11.55 -9.27 3.54
CA ILE A 846 -11.01 -8.40 4.59
C ILE A 846 -10.94 -9.16 5.92
N SER A 847 -11.99 -9.91 6.27
CA SER A 847 -12.03 -10.73 7.48
C SER A 847 -10.93 -11.81 7.51
N LEU A 848 -10.66 -12.45 6.36
CA LEU A 848 -9.56 -13.41 6.22
C LEU A 848 -8.19 -12.72 6.34
N GLN A 849 -8.02 -11.56 5.70
CA GLN A 849 -6.80 -10.77 5.74
C GLN A 849 -6.48 -10.28 7.15
N ALA A 850 -7.50 -9.83 7.89
CA ALA A 850 -7.39 -9.36 9.27
C ALA A 850 -7.10 -10.47 10.29
N GLY A 851 -7.20 -11.74 9.91
CA GLY A 851 -6.98 -12.85 10.83
C GLY A 851 -8.19 -13.25 11.67
N ASN A 852 -9.38 -12.73 11.36
CA ASN A 852 -10.62 -13.05 12.08
C ASN A 852 -11.12 -14.48 11.80
N ILE A 853 -10.71 -15.05 10.66
CA ILE A 853 -10.93 -16.44 10.27
C ILE A 853 -9.61 -17.07 9.80
N ASP A 854 -9.51 -18.40 9.88
CA ASP A 854 -8.33 -19.13 9.41
C ASP A 854 -8.42 -19.50 7.93
N VAL A 855 -9.63 -19.78 7.46
CA VAL A 855 -9.94 -20.16 6.08
C VAL A 855 -11.29 -19.57 5.69
N LEU A 856 -11.38 -19.03 4.48
CA LEU A 856 -12.66 -18.70 3.87
C LEU A 856 -13.14 -19.95 3.13
N SER A 857 -14.08 -20.68 3.74
CA SER A 857 -14.61 -21.94 3.18
C SER A 857 -15.70 -21.69 2.13
N ARG A 858 -16.33 -20.52 2.19
CA ARG A 858 -17.22 -20.04 1.13
C ARG A 858 -16.48 -20.07 -0.20
N THR A 859 -17.09 -20.75 -1.15
CA THR A 859 -16.67 -20.83 -2.56
C THR A 859 -16.64 -19.44 -3.18
N THR A 860 -15.45 -18.85 -3.21
CA THR A 860 -15.20 -17.49 -3.71
C THR A 860 -14.41 -17.58 -5.00
N THR A 861 -14.88 -16.89 -6.05
CA THR A 861 -14.27 -16.93 -7.38
C THR A 861 -12.79 -16.61 -7.36
N TRP A 862 -12.01 -17.47 -8.01
CA TRP A 862 -10.63 -17.23 -8.36
C TRP A 862 -10.53 -16.21 -9.49
N SER A 863 -9.94 -15.06 -9.21
CA SER A 863 -9.63 -14.04 -10.20
C SER A 863 -8.29 -13.40 -9.89
N ILE A 864 -7.62 -12.90 -10.93
CA ILE A 864 -6.33 -12.21 -10.78
C ILE A 864 -6.43 -11.01 -9.83
N GLY A 865 -7.54 -10.25 -9.88
CA GLY A 865 -7.76 -9.10 -8.99
C GLY A 865 -7.83 -9.49 -7.52
N ARG A 866 -8.47 -10.62 -7.20
CA ARG A 866 -8.57 -11.12 -5.82
C ARG A 866 -7.25 -11.74 -5.34
N GLU A 867 -6.53 -12.45 -6.22
CA GLU A 867 -5.28 -13.11 -5.88
C GLU A 867 -4.09 -12.15 -5.78
N LEU A 868 -4.05 -11.09 -6.60
CA LEU A 868 -3.06 -10.02 -6.48
C LEU A 868 -3.37 -9.03 -5.35
N GLY A 869 -4.54 -9.12 -4.72
CA GLY A 869 -4.88 -8.40 -3.50
C GLY A 869 -3.87 -8.66 -2.37
N GLN A 870 -3.67 -7.67 -1.49
CA GLN A 870 -2.59 -7.61 -0.50
C GLN A 870 -2.64 -8.75 0.54
N GLY A 871 -2.18 -9.96 0.17
CA GLY A 871 -1.83 -11.02 1.12
C GLY A 871 -2.76 -12.22 1.22
N LEU A 872 -3.57 -12.56 0.21
CA LEU A 872 -4.42 -13.77 0.18
C LEU A 872 -4.05 -14.73 -0.97
N ALA A 873 -4.30 -16.02 -0.80
CA ALA A 873 -4.00 -17.07 -1.77
C ALA A 873 -5.21 -17.98 -2.00
N PHE A 874 -5.49 -18.27 -3.27
CA PHE A 874 -6.48 -19.26 -3.69
C PHE A 874 -5.86 -20.67 -3.63
N THR A 875 -6.56 -21.61 -2.99
CA THR A 875 -5.97 -22.93 -2.72
C THR A 875 -6.19 -23.95 -3.84
N ALA A 876 -7.46 -24.21 -4.19
CA ALA A 876 -7.86 -25.10 -5.27
C ALA A 876 -9.36 -24.91 -5.60
N ILE A 877 -9.77 -25.32 -6.80
CA ILE A 877 -11.17 -25.23 -7.24
C ILE A 877 -11.97 -26.37 -6.61
N ASN A 878 -12.96 -26.03 -5.78
CA ASN A 878 -13.87 -27.01 -5.18
C ASN A 878 -15.26 -27.01 -5.82
N TYR A 879 -15.58 -26.01 -6.65
CA TYR A 879 -16.82 -25.96 -7.39
C TYR A 879 -16.66 -25.08 -8.64
N TYR A 880 -16.93 -25.66 -9.81
CA TYR A 880 -17.03 -24.96 -11.08
C TYR A 880 -18.46 -24.47 -11.29
N ASP A 881 -18.63 -23.15 -11.40
CA ASP A 881 -19.92 -22.51 -11.66
C ASP A 881 -19.81 -21.47 -12.79
N GLY A 882 -20.89 -20.75 -13.03
CA GLY A 882 -20.93 -19.54 -13.83
C GLY A 882 -22.11 -18.66 -13.44
N GLN A 883 -22.05 -17.38 -13.80
CA GLN A 883 -23.13 -16.45 -13.51
C GLN A 883 -24.32 -16.65 -14.46
N GLY A 884 -25.53 -16.64 -13.91
CA GLY A 884 -26.78 -16.66 -14.66
C GLY A 884 -27.78 -15.61 -14.17
N PHE A 885 -29.05 -15.79 -14.55
CA PHE A 885 -30.14 -14.87 -14.23
C PHE A 885 -31.40 -15.62 -13.84
N MET A 886 -32.10 -15.13 -12.82
CA MET A 886 -33.43 -15.58 -12.43
C MET A 886 -34.47 -14.51 -12.74
N VAL A 887 -35.57 -14.93 -13.36
CA VAL A 887 -36.67 -14.08 -13.84
C VAL A 887 -38.01 -14.69 -13.48
N ARG A 888 -39.06 -13.86 -13.44
CA ARG A 888 -40.44 -14.33 -13.23
C ARG A 888 -40.95 -14.96 -14.51
N ARG A 889 -41.63 -16.11 -14.44
CA ARG A 889 -42.21 -16.77 -15.62
C ARG A 889 -43.20 -15.88 -16.37
N ALA A 890 -43.95 -15.06 -15.63
CA ALA A 890 -44.92 -14.11 -16.18
C ALA A 890 -44.28 -13.02 -17.06
N ALA A 891 -42.97 -12.73 -16.91
CA ALA A 891 -42.27 -11.76 -17.73
C ALA A 891 -41.97 -12.26 -19.16
N ASN A 892 -42.18 -13.57 -19.43
CA ASN A 892 -41.94 -14.20 -20.74
C ASN A 892 -40.52 -13.96 -21.33
N VAL A 893 -39.54 -13.75 -20.45
CA VAL A 893 -38.12 -13.59 -20.78
C VAL A 893 -37.53 -14.97 -21.11
N LYS A 894 -36.92 -15.11 -22.29
CA LYS A 894 -36.37 -16.40 -22.77
C LYS A 894 -34.84 -16.40 -22.83
N SER A 895 -34.23 -15.23 -22.91
CA SER A 895 -32.78 -15.02 -22.99
C SER A 895 -32.37 -13.78 -22.21
N VAL A 896 -31.08 -13.66 -21.89
CA VAL A 896 -30.53 -12.45 -21.23
C VAL A 896 -30.69 -11.21 -22.11
N ARG A 897 -30.77 -11.38 -23.45
CA ARG A 897 -31.03 -10.26 -24.38
C ARG A 897 -32.40 -9.61 -24.20
N ASP A 898 -33.39 -10.36 -23.70
CA ASP A 898 -34.72 -9.82 -23.41
C ASP A 898 -34.73 -8.94 -22.14
N LEU A 899 -33.62 -8.88 -21.39
CA LEU A 899 -33.45 -8.01 -20.22
C LEU A 899 -32.93 -6.60 -20.57
N ASN A 900 -32.97 -6.20 -21.85
CA ASN A 900 -32.58 -4.84 -22.24
C ASN A 900 -33.51 -3.79 -21.59
N GLY A 901 -32.92 -2.86 -20.86
CA GLY A 901 -33.61 -1.82 -20.09
C GLY A 901 -34.14 -2.29 -18.73
N ALA A 902 -33.93 -3.56 -18.35
CA ALA A 902 -34.46 -4.13 -17.12
C ALA A 902 -33.71 -3.64 -15.87
N THR A 903 -34.39 -3.71 -14.72
CA THR A 903 -33.78 -3.49 -13.40
C THR A 903 -33.23 -4.81 -12.86
N ILE A 904 -31.93 -4.88 -12.58
CA ILE A 904 -31.22 -6.12 -12.22
C ILE A 904 -30.61 -5.99 -10.82
N CYS A 905 -31.04 -6.91 -9.95
CA CYS A 905 -30.57 -7.07 -8.59
C CYS A 905 -29.27 -7.90 -8.56
N VAL A 906 -28.22 -7.39 -7.91
CA VAL A 906 -26.91 -8.07 -7.76
C VAL A 906 -26.26 -7.73 -6.42
N SER A 907 -25.40 -8.61 -5.89
CA SER A 907 -24.67 -8.35 -4.63
C SER A 907 -23.42 -7.51 -4.89
N GLN A 908 -23.23 -6.46 -4.09
CA GLN A 908 -22.09 -5.54 -4.21
C GLN A 908 -20.75 -6.23 -3.87
N GLY A 909 -19.69 -5.84 -4.57
CA GLY A 909 -18.32 -6.33 -4.31
C GLY A 909 -18.12 -7.77 -4.79
N THR A 910 -18.94 -8.22 -5.74
CA THR A 910 -18.84 -9.56 -6.35
C THR A 910 -18.29 -9.49 -7.76
N THR A 911 -17.76 -10.61 -8.25
CA THR A 911 -17.42 -10.77 -9.68
C THR A 911 -18.66 -10.68 -10.54
N ASN A 912 -19.82 -11.12 -10.00
CA ASN A 912 -21.10 -11.06 -10.71
C ASN A 912 -21.50 -9.63 -11.10
N GLU A 913 -21.21 -8.64 -10.24
CA GLU A 913 -21.47 -7.22 -10.52
C GLU A 913 -20.66 -6.70 -11.71
N LEU A 914 -19.37 -7.06 -11.77
CA LEU A 914 -18.47 -6.65 -12.86
C LEU A 914 -18.82 -7.37 -14.18
N ASN A 915 -19.01 -8.68 -14.12
CA ASN A 915 -19.39 -9.50 -15.27
C ASN A 915 -20.73 -9.05 -15.87
N LEU A 916 -21.69 -8.63 -15.03
CA LEU A 916 -22.98 -8.09 -15.47
C LEU A 916 -22.75 -6.84 -16.33
N ALA A 917 -21.93 -5.90 -15.84
CA ALA A 917 -21.59 -4.68 -16.55
C ALA A 917 -20.88 -4.97 -17.88
N ASP A 918 -19.89 -5.87 -17.87
CA ASP A 918 -19.13 -6.24 -19.06
C ASP A 918 -19.98 -6.96 -20.10
N TYR A 919 -20.85 -7.89 -19.68
CA TYR A 919 -21.73 -8.62 -20.58
C TYR A 919 -22.74 -7.71 -21.27
N PHE A 920 -23.40 -6.81 -20.52
CA PHE A 920 -24.39 -5.89 -21.08
C PHE A 920 -23.72 -4.88 -22.03
N ARG A 921 -22.56 -4.32 -21.65
CA ARG A 921 -21.78 -3.43 -22.52
C ARG A 921 -21.36 -4.11 -23.83
N THR A 922 -20.80 -5.32 -23.73
CA THR A 922 -20.30 -6.08 -24.90
C THR A 922 -21.41 -6.40 -25.89
N ASN A 923 -22.64 -6.61 -25.41
CA ASN A 923 -23.79 -6.95 -26.24
C ASN A 923 -24.67 -5.74 -26.62
N GLY A 924 -24.26 -4.50 -26.30
CA GLY A 924 -25.03 -3.31 -26.61
C GLY A 924 -26.38 -3.23 -25.88
N LEU A 925 -26.48 -3.86 -24.70
CA LEU A 925 -27.66 -3.87 -23.86
C LEU A 925 -27.54 -2.80 -22.78
N THR A 926 -28.68 -2.23 -22.39
CA THR A 926 -28.81 -1.29 -21.28
C THR A 926 -29.50 -1.97 -20.10
N TYR A 927 -29.28 -1.51 -18.87
CA TYR A 927 -29.95 -2.01 -17.67
C TYR A 927 -29.81 -0.99 -16.53
N GLN A 928 -30.64 -1.13 -15.49
CA GLN A 928 -30.49 -0.42 -14.23
C GLN A 928 -30.02 -1.39 -13.15
N VAL A 929 -28.88 -1.11 -12.51
CA VAL A 929 -28.34 -1.97 -11.46
C VAL A 929 -28.90 -1.57 -10.09
N VAL A 930 -29.29 -2.57 -9.29
CA VAL A 930 -29.64 -2.39 -7.88
C VAL A 930 -28.75 -3.30 -7.04
N THR A 931 -27.87 -2.70 -6.25
CA THR A 931 -26.86 -3.42 -5.49
C THR A 931 -27.26 -3.55 -4.01
N PHE A 932 -26.91 -4.68 -3.40
CA PHE A 932 -27.17 -4.96 -1.98
C PHE A 932 -25.96 -5.56 -1.28
N GLY A 933 -25.89 -5.38 0.05
CA GLY A 933 -24.75 -5.79 0.87
C GLY A 933 -24.70 -7.29 1.17
N SER A 934 -25.86 -7.98 1.11
CA SER A 934 -25.97 -9.42 1.36
C SER A 934 -26.84 -10.13 0.32
N LEU A 935 -26.61 -11.43 0.12
CA LEU A 935 -27.39 -12.25 -0.82
C LEU A 935 -28.88 -12.34 -0.45
N ASP A 936 -29.19 -12.36 0.85
CA ASP A 936 -30.55 -12.39 1.37
C ASP A 936 -31.34 -11.11 1.03
N GLU A 937 -30.67 -9.94 1.12
CA GLU A 937 -31.25 -8.67 0.70
C GLU A 937 -31.56 -8.66 -0.81
N VAL A 938 -30.65 -9.18 -1.65
CA VAL A 938 -30.87 -9.28 -3.10
C VAL A 938 -32.08 -10.17 -3.40
N ALA A 939 -32.16 -11.35 -2.77
CA ALA A 939 -33.26 -12.29 -2.97
C ALA A 939 -34.61 -11.69 -2.53
N LYS A 940 -34.66 -11.03 -1.36
CA LYS A 940 -35.87 -10.34 -0.87
C LYS A 940 -36.29 -9.17 -1.76
N ALA A 941 -35.33 -8.37 -2.23
CA ALA A 941 -35.61 -7.27 -3.14
C ALA A 941 -36.21 -7.77 -4.47
N TYR A 942 -35.66 -8.85 -5.02
CA TYR A 942 -36.21 -9.50 -6.20
C TYR A 942 -37.62 -10.08 -5.94
N ASP A 943 -37.81 -10.80 -4.84
CA ASP A 943 -39.10 -11.45 -4.50
C ASP A 943 -40.23 -10.42 -4.31
N THR A 944 -39.91 -9.27 -3.73
CA THR A 944 -40.84 -8.15 -3.53
C THR A 944 -41.08 -7.29 -4.78
N GLY A 945 -40.41 -7.59 -5.89
CA GLY A 945 -40.63 -6.93 -7.18
C GLY A 945 -39.84 -5.63 -7.37
N ARG A 946 -38.79 -5.40 -6.59
CA ARG A 946 -37.92 -4.22 -6.73
C ARG A 946 -36.98 -4.31 -7.95
N CYS A 947 -36.81 -5.51 -8.50
CA CYS A 947 -36.01 -5.78 -9.69
C CYS A 947 -36.75 -6.74 -10.61
N ASP A 948 -36.55 -6.60 -11.91
CA ASP A 948 -37.09 -7.48 -12.95
C ASP A 948 -36.33 -8.81 -13.01
N ALA A 949 -35.02 -8.79 -12.72
CA ALA A 949 -34.16 -9.96 -12.69
C ALA A 949 -33.21 -9.97 -11.47
N TYR A 950 -32.80 -11.16 -11.04
CA TYR A 950 -31.74 -11.38 -10.05
C TYR A 950 -30.59 -12.15 -10.70
N THR A 951 -29.36 -11.65 -10.59
CA THR A 951 -28.15 -12.33 -11.09
C THR A 951 -27.17 -12.70 -9.97
N THR A 952 -26.67 -13.94 -10.02
CA THR A 952 -25.53 -14.48 -9.27
C THR A 952 -25.15 -15.83 -9.90
N ASP A 953 -24.33 -16.63 -9.22
CA ASP A 953 -23.91 -17.96 -9.69
C ASP A 953 -25.13 -18.88 -9.87
N MET A 954 -25.10 -19.76 -10.88
CA MET A 954 -26.24 -20.62 -11.23
C MET A 954 -26.67 -21.51 -10.08
N SER A 955 -25.71 -22.08 -9.33
CA SER A 955 -26.01 -22.91 -8.16
C SER A 955 -26.69 -22.09 -7.04
N GLN A 956 -26.28 -20.84 -6.85
CA GLN A 956 -26.89 -19.92 -5.90
C GLN A 956 -28.28 -19.47 -6.36
N LEU A 957 -28.51 -19.25 -7.65
CA LEU A 957 -29.84 -18.92 -8.18
C LEU A 957 -30.82 -20.10 -8.00
N ALA A 958 -30.36 -21.33 -8.27
CA ALA A 958 -31.18 -22.52 -8.10
C ALA A 958 -31.61 -22.73 -6.63
N THR A 959 -30.69 -22.49 -5.69
CA THR A 959 -30.94 -22.64 -4.25
C THR A 959 -31.75 -21.47 -3.68
N ASN A 960 -31.46 -20.24 -4.09
CA ASN A 960 -32.20 -19.04 -3.66
C ASN A 960 -33.64 -19.02 -4.18
N ARG A 961 -33.92 -19.63 -5.35
CA ARG A 961 -35.30 -19.81 -5.83
C ARG A 961 -36.18 -20.51 -4.81
N LEU A 962 -35.64 -21.49 -4.07
CA LEU A 962 -36.36 -22.25 -3.04
C LEU A 962 -36.71 -21.41 -1.81
N LEU A 963 -36.07 -20.25 -1.63
CA LEU A 963 -36.33 -19.32 -0.53
C LEU A 963 -37.36 -18.24 -0.89
N LEU A 964 -37.76 -18.14 -2.16
CA LEU A 964 -38.76 -17.16 -2.61
C LEU A 964 -40.17 -17.55 -2.13
N THR A 965 -41.05 -16.57 -2.04
CA THR A 965 -42.43 -16.76 -1.56
C THR A 965 -43.22 -17.74 -2.43
N LYS A 966 -42.98 -17.76 -3.75
CA LYS A 966 -43.61 -18.68 -4.71
C LYS A 966 -42.59 -19.27 -5.69
N PRO A 967 -41.77 -20.25 -5.28
CA PRO A 967 -40.62 -20.74 -6.06
C PRO A 967 -40.95 -21.16 -7.51
N ASP A 968 -42.15 -21.72 -7.74
CA ASP A 968 -42.59 -22.21 -9.05
C ASP A 968 -42.90 -21.10 -10.07
N ASP A 969 -43.16 -19.87 -9.59
CA ASP A 969 -43.42 -18.70 -10.43
C ASP A 969 -42.13 -18.11 -11.05
N HIS A 970 -40.96 -18.64 -10.67
CA HIS A 970 -39.66 -18.16 -11.10
C HIS A 970 -38.93 -19.22 -11.94
N MET A 971 -38.09 -18.75 -12.85
CA MET A 971 -37.19 -19.61 -13.63
C MET A 971 -35.78 -19.02 -13.65
N VAL A 972 -34.78 -19.90 -13.63
CA VAL A 972 -33.38 -19.54 -13.92
C VAL A 972 -33.16 -19.74 -15.41
N LEU A 973 -32.64 -18.72 -16.09
CA LEU A 973 -32.31 -18.80 -17.51
C LEU A 973 -31.16 -19.79 -17.75
N PRO A 974 -31.15 -20.50 -18.88
CA PRO A 974 -30.10 -21.48 -19.17
C PRO A 974 -28.76 -20.86 -19.55
N GLU A 975 -28.73 -19.56 -19.89
CA GLU A 975 -27.53 -18.86 -20.32
C GLU A 975 -26.59 -18.57 -19.15
N VAL A 976 -25.32 -18.87 -19.36
CA VAL A 976 -24.22 -18.61 -18.41
C VAL A 976 -23.28 -17.58 -19.05
N ILE A 977 -23.05 -16.46 -18.37
CA ILE A 977 -22.34 -15.31 -18.93
C ILE A 977 -20.88 -15.19 -18.47
N SER A 978 -20.47 -15.97 -17.46
CA SER A 978 -19.11 -15.93 -16.93
C SER A 978 -18.63 -17.31 -16.50
N LYS A 979 -17.32 -17.44 -16.29
CA LYS A 979 -16.70 -18.58 -15.62
C LYS A 979 -16.48 -18.22 -14.17
N GLU A 980 -17.02 -19.00 -13.25
CA GLU A 980 -16.83 -18.80 -11.81
C GLU A 980 -16.14 -20.03 -11.20
N PRO A 981 -14.80 -20.17 -11.31
CA PRO A 981 -14.07 -21.19 -10.57
C PRO A 981 -14.03 -20.81 -9.09
N LEU A 982 -14.76 -21.54 -8.26
CA LEU A 982 -14.89 -21.23 -6.84
C LEU A 982 -14.04 -22.18 -5.98
N GLY A 983 -13.57 -21.68 -4.84
CA GLY A 983 -12.68 -22.44 -3.95
C GLY A 983 -12.37 -21.75 -2.63
N PRO A 984 -11.66 -22.44 -1.73
CA PRO A 984 -11.25 -21.89 -0.45
C PRO A 984 -10.06 -20.93 -0.57
N TRP A 985 -10.04 -19.92 0.30
CA TRP A 985 -8.96 -18.94 0.37
C TRP A 985 -8.28 -18.94 1.75
N VAL A 986 -6.98 -18.69 1.74
CA VAL A 986 -6.14 -18.53 2.94
C VAL A 986 -5.27 -17.26 2.83
N ARG A 987 -4.58 -16.88 3.90
CA ARG A 987 -3.56 -15.81 3.86
C ARG A 987 -2.28 -16.30 3.18
N LYS A 988 -1.61 -15.42 2.42
CA LYS A 988 -0.24 -15.63 1.93
C LYS A 988 0.76 -15.61 3.09
N GLY A 989 1.90 -16.26 2.90
CA GLY A 989 2.98 -16.31 3.90
C GLY A 989 2.90 -17.47 4.89
N ASP A 990 1.92 -18.38 4.74
CA ASP A 990 1.78 -19.60 5.55
C ASP A 990 1.64 -20.82 4.63
N GLY A 991 2.77 -21.31 4.12
CA GLY A 991 2.80 -22.42 3.15
C GLY A 991 2.23 -23.73 3.72
N GLN A 992 2.49 -24.02 4.99
CA GLN A 992 1.94 -25.20 5.66
C GLN A 992 0.41 -25.16 5.70
N TRP A 993 -0.18 -24.03 6.10
CA TRP A 993 -1.62 -23.89 6.14
C TRP A 993 -2.25 -23.93 4.74
N PHE A 994 -1.60 -23.31 3.76
CA PHE A 994 -2.00 -23.40 2.35
C PHE A 994 -2.07 -24.85 1.87
N ASP A 995 -1.02 -25.63 2.12
CA ASP A 995 -0.94 -27.03 1.70
C ASP A 995 -1.98 -27.91 2.42
N ILE A 996 -2.20 -27.72 3.71
CA ILE A 996 -3.25 -28.46 4.45
C ILE A 996 -4.62 -28.21 3.84
N VAL A 997 -4.96 -26.95 3.55
CA VAL A 997 -6.27 -26.61 2.98
C VAL A 997 -6.42 -27.19 1.57
N ARG A 998 -5.38 -27.03 0.73
CA ARG A 998 -5.37 -27.54 -0.64
C ARG A 998 -5.46 -29.07 -0.70
N TRP A 999 -4.62 -29.77 0.05
CA TRP A 999 -4.58 -31.23 0.03
C TRP A 999 -5.80 -31.88 0.70
N THR A 1000 -6.45 -31.20 1.65
CA THR A 1000 -7.74 -31.66 2.19
C THR A 1000 -8.81 -31.76 1.10
N LEU A 1001 -8.89 -30.76 0.22
CA LEU A 1001 -9.83 -30.82 -0.90
C LEU A 1001 -9.46 -31.95 -1.87
N PHE A 1002 -8.17 -32.06 -2.23
CA PHE A 1002 -7.71 -33.12 -3.11
C PHE A 1002 -7.91 -34.52 -2.53
N ALA A 1003 -7.80 -34.70 -1.22
CA ALA A 1003 -8.08 -35.97 -0.56
C ALA A 1003 -9.55 -36.38 -0.71
N LEU A 1004 -10.49 -35.44 -0.56
CA LEU A 1004 -11.92 -35.68 -0.79
C LEU A 1004 -12.20 -36.13 -2.24
N ILE A 1005 -11.55 -35.50 -3.22
CA ILE A 1005 -11.72 -35.81 -4.65
C ILE A 1005 -11.07 -37.15 -5.00
N SER A 1006 -9.82 -37.38 -4.57
CA SER A 1006 -9.11 -38.65 -4.76
C SER A 1006 -9.84 -39.82 -4.12
N ALA A 1007 -10.45 -39.63 -2.95
CA ALA A 1007 -11.26 -40.67 -2.31
C ALA A 1007 -12.46 -41.07 -3.17
N GLU A 1008 -13.16 -40.10 -3.78
CA GLU A 1008 -14.24 -40.40 -4.73
C GLU A 1008 -13.72 -41.15 -5.97
N GLU A 1009 -12.61 -40.68 -6.54
CA GLU A 1009 -11.99 -41.27 -7.73
C GLU A 1009 -11.57 -42.73 -7.49
N LEU A 1010 -11.05 -43.03 -6.30
CA LEU A 1010 -10.62 -44.38 -5.90
C LEU A 1010 -11.73 -45.24 -5.29
N GLY A 1011 -12.97 -44.74 -5.21
CA GLY A 1011 -14.11 -45.49 -4.65
C GLY A 1011 -14.05 -45.67 -3.12
N VAL A 1012 -13.27 -44.84 -2.43
CA VAL A 1012 -13.23 -44.79 -0.96
C VAL A 1012 -14.36 -43.88 -0.46
N THR A 1013 -15.24 -44.44 0.35
CA THR A 1013 -16.46 -43.79 0.86
C THR A 1013 -16.48 -43.80 2.38
N GLN A 1014 -17.39 -43.03 2.97
CA GLN A 1014 -17.62 -43.05 4.42
C GLN A 1014 -17.91 -44.47 4.93
N ALA A 1015 -18.65 -45.27 4.15
CA ALA A 1015 -19.06 -46.62 4.52
C ALA A 1015 -17.92 -47.66 4.49
N ASN A 1016 -16.92 -47.47 3.62
CA ASN A 1016 -15.89 -48.49 3.38
C ASN A 1016 -14.46 -48.05 3.79
N VAL A 1017 -14.23 -46.80 4.21
CA VAL A 1017 -12.88 -46.28 4.46
C VAL A 1017 -12.06 -47.14 5.42
N MET A 1018 -12.68 -47.70 6.47
CA MET A 1018 -12.00 -48.56 7.43
C MET A 1018 -11.58 -49.89 6.80
N GLU A 1019 -12.37 -50.45 5.90
CA GLU A 1019 -12.01 -51.66 5.14
C GLU A 1019 -10.91 -51.35 4.11
N MET A 1020 -11.01 -50.20 3.44
CA MET A 1020 -10.06 -49.76 2.41
C MET A 1020 -8.64 -49.54 2.95
N THR A 1021 -8.45 -49.34 4.26
CA THR A 1021 -7.11 -49.35 4.88
C THR A 1021 -6.36 -50.69 4.70
N LYS A 1022 -7.08 -51.78 4.40
CA LYS A 1022 -6.52 -53.11 4.11
C LYS A 1022 -6.37 -53.39 2.62
N SER A 1023 -6.71 -52.43 1.76
CA SER A 1023 -6.65 -52.57 0.30
C SER A 1023 -5.22 -52.91 -0.16
N SER A 1024 -5.08 -53.74 -1.18
CA SER A 1024 -3.79 -54.01 -1.84
C SER A 1024 -3.40 -52.92 -2.84
N ASN A 1025 -4.31 -52.00 -3.20
CA ASN A 1025 -4.05 -50.92 -4.15
C ASN A 1025 -3.06 -49.88 -3.55
N PRO A 1026 -1.87 -49.69 -4.15
CA PRO A 1026 -0.88 -48.74 -3.64
C PRO A 1026 -1.35 -47.28 -3.56
N GLU A 1027 -2.24 -46.86 -4.46
CA GLU A 1027 -2.78 -45.48 -4.44
C GLU A 1027 -3.72 -45.26 -3.27
N ILE A 1028 -4.57 -46.25 -2.95
CA ILE A 1028 -5.43 -46.23 -1.76
C ILE A 1028 -4.57 -46.27 -0.49
N LYS A 1029 -3.52 -47.10 -0.45
CA LYS A 1029 -2.61 -47.16 0.69
C LYS A 1029 -1.92 -45.82 0.95
N ARG A 1030 -1.45 -45.13 -0.10
CA ARG A 1030 -0.83 -43.80 0.02
C ARG A 1030 -1.83 -42.72 0.46
N LEU A 1031 -3.02 -42.71 -0.15
CA LEU A 1031 -4.08 -41.77 0.21
C LEU A 1031 -4.47 -41.91 1.69
N LEU A 1032 -4.65 -43.13 2.18
CA LEU A 1032 -5.11 -43.41 3.55
C LEU A 1032 -3.97 -43.42 4.60
N GLY A 1033 -2.73 -43.13 4.20
CA GLY A 1033 -1.58 -43.06 5.10
C GLY A 1033 -1.07 -44.41 5.62
N VAL A 1034 -1.49 -45.52 4.98
CA VAL A 1034 -0.98 -46.89 5.23
C VAL A 1034 0.42 -47.03 4.65
N ASP A 1035 0.65 -46.42 3.48
CA ASP A 1035 1.96 -46.29 2.83
C ASP A 1035 2.32 -44.80 2.72
N GLY A 1036 3.57 -44.44 3.01
CA GLY A 1036 3.99 -43.04 3.14
C GLY A 1036 3.51 -42.33 4.43
N ALA A 1037 4.07 -41.12 4.66
CA ALA A 1037 3.83 -40.30 5.84
C ALA A 1037 3.51 -38.83 5.47
N PHE A 1038 2.76 -38.61 4.39
CA PHE A 1038 2.43 -37.27 3.87
C PHE A 1038 1.71 -36.40 4.90
N GLY A 1039 0.87 -36.99 5.76
CA GLY A 1039 0.20 -36.28 6.85
C GLY A 1039 1.20 -35.63 7.82
N GLU A 1040 2.29 -36.32 8.17
CA GLU A 1040 3.29 -35.81 9.12
C GLU A 1040 4.04 -34.61 8.54
N GLN A 1041 4.31 -34.61 7.23
CA GLN A 1041 4.93 -33.48 6.53
C GLN A 1041 4.02 -32.22 6.54
N LEU A 1042 2.71 -32.43 6.55
CA LEU A 1042 1.72 -31.35 6.72
C LEU A 1042 1.51 -30.95 8.19
N GLY A 1043 2.16 -31.62 9.16
CA GLY A 1043 1.93 -31.41 10.59
C GLY A 1043 0.62 -32.04 11.10
N LEU A 1044 0.05 -32.99 10.36
CA LEU A 1044 -1.12 -33.80 10.67
C LEU A 1044 -0.70 -35.24 11.02
N THR A 1045 -1.65 -36.07 11.44
CA THR A 1045 -1.38 -37.50 11.67
C THR A 1045 -1.40 -38.27 10.34
N ARG A 1046 -0.78 -39.45 10.30
CA ARG A 1046 -0.74 -40.28 9.07
C ARG A 1046 -2.14 -40.63 8.55
N ASP A 1047 -3.08 -40.89 9.44
CA ASP A 1047 -4.46 -41.27 9.16
C ASP A 1047 -5.41 -40.08 8.87
N TRP A 1048 -4.89 -38.86 8.67
CA TRP A 1048 -5.70 -37.65 8.51
C TRP A 1048 -6.79 -37.76 7.43
N VAL A 1049 -6.52 -38.44 6.31
CA VAL A 1049 -7.54 -38.69 5.26
C VAL A 1049 -8.60 -39.67 5.73
N VAL A 1050 -8.22 -40.73 6.46
CA VAL A 1050 -9.18 -41.68 7.05
C VAL A 1050 -10.15 -40.94 7.97
N ARG A 1051 -9.64 -40.01 8.79
CA ARG A 1051 -10.46 -39.17 9.68
C ARG A 1051 -11.45 -38.32 8.90
N ILE A 1052 -10.99 -37.66 7.83
CA ILE A 1052 -11.86 -36.86 6.95
C ILE A 1052 -12.99 -37.72 6.39
N ILE A 1053 -12.67 -38.81 5.70
CA ILE A 1053 -13.67 -39.61 4.98
C ILE A 1053 -14.62 -40.30 5.95
N ARG A 1054 -14.14 -40.76 7.11
CA ARG A 1054 -15.00 -41.37 8.15
C ARG A 1054 -16.04 -40.39 8.69
N HIS A 1055 -15.70 -39.11 8.84
CA HIS A 1055 -16.60 -38.12 9.44
C HIS A 1055 -17.48 -37.39 8.41
N VAL A 1056 -16.96 -37.11 7.21
CA VAL A 1056 -17.60 -36.22 6.22
C VAL A 1056 -17.97 -36.93 4.91
N GLY A 1057 -17.32 -38.05 4.61
CA GLY A 1057 -17.38 -38.72 3.32
C GLY A 1057 -16.43 -38.10 2.29
N ASN A 1058 -16.42 -38.66 1.07
CA ASN A 1058 -15.65 -38.12 -0.04
C ASN A 1058 -16.35 -36.91 -0.70
N TYR A 1059 -15.70 -36.30 -1.70
CA TYR A 1059 -16.24 -35.13 -2.41
C TYR A 1059 -17.64 -35.40 -2.96
N GLY A 1060 -17.83 -36.59 -3.54
CA GLY A 1060 -19.09 -36.96 -4.15
C GLY A 1060 -20.23 -37.18 -3.16
N GLU A 1061 -19.96 -37.86 -2.05
CA GLU A 1061 -20.92 -38.02 -0.95
C GLU A 1061 -21.35 -36.67 -0.38
N SER A 1062 -20.40 -35.72 -0.24
CA SER A 1062 -20.69 -34.35 0.17
C SER A 1062 -21.55 -33.60 -0.87
N PHE A 1063 -21.20 -33.68 -2.15
CA PHE A 1063 -21.98 -33.07 -3.22
C PHE A 1063 -23.40 -33.63 -3.26
N ASP A 1064 -23.55 -34.95 -3.31
CA ASP A 1064 -24.84 -35.61 -3.55
C ASP A 1064 -25.80 -35.41 -2.37
N ARG A 1065 -25.26 -35.38 -1.14
CA ARG A 1065 -26.02 -35.08 0.09
C ARG A 1065 -26.56 -33.65 0.11
N ASN A 1066 -25.76 -32.68 -0.31
CA ASN A 1066 -26.08 -31.26 -0.11
C ASN A 1066 -26.67 -30.57 -1.34
N LEU A 1067 -26.23 -30.96 -2.54
CA LEU A 1067 -26.52 -30.28 -3.81
C LEU A 1067 -27.13 -31.20 -4.86
N GLY A 1068 -26.82 -32.50 -4.84
CA GLY A 1068 -27.19 -33.46 -5.89
C GLY A 1068 -28.68 -33.60 -6.17
N THR A 1069 -29.02 -34.36 -7.22
CA THR A 1069 -30.40 -34.58 -7.69
C THR A 1069 -31.33 -35.19 -6.64
N GLY A 1070 -30.79 -35.94 -5.68
CA GLY A 1070 -31.54 -36.49 -4.54
C GLY A 1070 -31.67 -35.55 -3.33
N SER A 1071 -31.00 -34.39 -3.35
CA SER A 1071 -31.10 -33.38 -2.29
C SER A 1071 -32.29 -32.44 -2.53
N ARG A 1072 -32.60 -31.60 -1.54
CA ARG A 1072 -33.61 -30.53 -1.68
C ARG A 1072 -33.25 -29.51 -2.77
N VAL A 1073 -31.97 -29.40 -3.11
CA VAL A 1073 -31.44 -28.45 -4.10
C VAL A 1073 -31.58 -28.98 -5.53
N GLY A 1074 -31.35 -30.28 -5.73
CA GLY A 1074 -31.63 -30.96 -7.01
C GLY A 1074 -30.70 -30.58 -8.17
N LEU A 1075 -29.46 -30.14 -7.90
CA LEU A 1075 -28.50 -29.76 -8.94
C LEU A 1075 -27.80 -30.98 -9.55
N PRO A 1076 -27.70 -31.05 -10.89
CA PRO A 1076 -26.82 -32.02 -11.54
C PRO A 1076 -25.35 -31.66 -11.31
N ARG A 1077 -24.45 -32.64 -11.40
CA ARG A 1077 -23.01 -32.38 -11.24
C ARG A 1077 -22.41 -31.53 -12.36
N GLY A 1078 -22.85 -31.70 -13.61
CA GLY A 1078 -22.34 -30.92 -14.74
C GLY A 1078 -20.80 -30.91 -14.80
N PRO A 1079 -20.15 -29.73 -14.86
CA PRO A 1079 -18.68 -29.60 -14.82
C PRO A 1079 -18.03 -30.14 -13.55
N ASN A 1080 -18.77 -30.29 -12.45
CA ASN A 1080 -18.27 -30.81 -11.16
C ASN A 1080 -18.22 -32.35 -11.10
N GLN A 1081 -18.47 -33.04 -12.22
CA GLN A 1081 -18.15 -34.46 -12.31
C GLN A 1081 -16.63 -34.68 -12.25
N LEU A 1082 -16.22 -35.88 -11.84
CA LEU A 1082 -14.83 -36.30 -11.96
C LEU A 1082 -14.38 -36.23 -13.43
N TRP A 1083 -13.12 -35.89 -13.63
CA TRP A 1083 -12.50 -35.88 -14.96
C TRP A 1083 -12.61 -37.23 -15.67
N THR A 1084 -12.54 -38.34 -14.92
CA THR A 1084 -12.78 -39.71 -15.41
C THR A 1084 -14.20 -39.96 -15.92
N ARG A 1085 -15.14 -39.05 -15.64
CA ARG A 1085 -16.53 -39.07 -16.12
C ARG A 1085 -16.86 -37.86 -17.00
N GLY A 1086 -15.83 -37.21 -17.57
CA GLY A 1086 -16.00 -36.08 -18.49
C GLY A 1086 -16.28 -34.72 -17.84
N GLY A 1087 -16.10 -34.61 -16.52
CA GLY A 1087 -16.12 -33.31 -15.82
C GLY A 1087 -14.74 -32.67 -15.69
N LEU A 1088 -14.64 -31.64 -14.87
CA LEU A 1088 -13.42 -30.84 -14.64
C LEU A 1088 -12.80 -31.12 -13.26
N GLN A 1089 -13.45 -31.91 -12.40
CA GLN A 1089 -12.96 -32.15 -11.05
C GLN A 1089 -11.87 -33.23 -11.06
N TYR A 1090 -10.66 -32.88 -10.59
CA TYR A 1090 -9.55 -33.82 -10.43
C TYR A 1090 -8.65 -33.42 -9.26
N SER A 1091 -7.88 -34.39 -8.76
CA SER A 1091 -6.81 -34.18 -7.79
C SER A 1091 -5.46 -34.62 -8.36
N PRO A 1092 -4.34 -33.96 -8.02
CA PRO A 1092 -3.02 -34.52 -8.24
C PRO A 1092 -2.84 -35.87 -7.50
N PRO A 1093 -1.97 -36.75 -8.00
CA PRO A 1093 -1.74 -38.05 -7.36
C PRO A 1093 -1.03 -37.89 -6.00
N PHE A 1094 -1.41 -38.73 -5.02
CA PHE A 1094 -0.72 -38.85 -3.72
C PHE A 1094 0.48 -39.79 -3.87
N ARG A 1095 1.67 -39.23 -4.12
CA ARG A 1095 2.91 -39.98 -4.40
C ARG A 1095 4.13 -39.35 -3.75
#